data_AF-A0A2P7BBA0-F1
#
_entry.id   AF-A0A2P7BBA0-F1
#
_cell.length_a   1.000
_cell.length_b   1.000
_cell.length_c   1.000
_cell.angle_alpha   90.00
_cell.angle_beta   90.00
_cell.angle_gamma   90.00
#
_symmetry.space_group_name_H-M   'P 1'
#
loop_
_entity.id
_entity.type
_entity.pdbx_description
1 polymer ?
#
loop_
_entity_poly.entity_id
_entity_poly.type
_entity_poly.pdbx_seq_one_letter_code
_entity_poly.pdbx_strand_id
1 'polypeptide(L)'
;MRIWIDGQCLQTPSRTRGIGRYVTNFIRSLAQFPNAELTISFNAEMPYQAISARSVVEKWIDPRNIHIWSGVAKGGEVPFGYTDQRKLSELAISWHVESLQPDVALSASPFEGTWNCAVPLLPNTLFSRPIVSIFYDAIPHHFPDRYLNSKDELRAYNRRFSAYNRFTHNLCISEFSCNDAKRLFPNVPATNISTGVDPDLLNHLLGTANEKQFSRFDPFVLYVGALDWRKNVPLVIDAFALLPDKIQSQTKFVMVGEQPSELLGPLVEQWKANALPDGNLVALEHVDDSKLFELYRAARVLVQPSLMEGFGLTAVEAMLTGTPVLGSRGSALSEVIGDDDYQFDPSNAHDLANKIERFLTDEPSAQRASRQNLVRAKEFSWERTAGRALDTLLKIDVNPVPLSQDLQSSRDMYGEAASKFALEPIEIAKAFANSEVRKFTEERLFIDASSTLLHDHATGIQRVVKEICSSLSNRPNEIGDRNFIMFSDSKMTWQQAQSSEITKKISKRDALGSSNIYFRPSDHVLMLDSSWDLHETHLASLISLRLLGCDVATCLYDTIPLKHPAMCDKNMPPVFTEWLKSALLWSTGFVCISRAVADELFGILEAIEFPRRMKVGYWHLGANFSNGVKISASARRPAQNRSYLMVGTMEPRKGHTVAIDAFEKLWRDGGDEELVIVGKPGWNTKELSNRITNHAEYGRRLHWHRNVNDEKLAELYSNADALLATSFAEGFGLPIVEARHFGKPIVTSDIPVFREVTEGAACRFFEVGSADALANVLVEIRQGFGGNGHSSPSDWINWDQSAAQLRNVVMGDNWYKIYEPRNSNPFVALNDLGHISMSKPVSIDEREYQMEFVSGPTLDEVRGQLLLTVKVENQSQVVWSSRGPMALYVGCRLLNEQGVNLQKDNSLARIPFVHIPGDKLYIAVEVPTEWRERGATHVEVGIVQESVGWWDNTLHIPLT
;
A
#
# COMPACT_ATOMS: atom_id res chain seq x y z
N MET A 1 8.01 -22.90 -24.50
CA MET A 1 6.74 -22.49 -25.12
C MET A 1 6.27 -21.22 -24.44
N ARG A 2 5.96 -20.18 -25.21
CA ARG A 2 5.46 -18.88 -24.74
C ARG A 2 3.95 -18.91 -24.64
N ILE A 3 3.40 -18.78 -23.44
CA ILE A 3 1.97 -18.86 -23.18
C ILE A 3 1.49 -17.48 -22.73
N TRP A 4 0.63 -16.85 -23.52
CA TRP A 4 -0.06 -15.64 -23.09
C TRP A 4 -1.32 -16.00 -22.30
N ILE A 5 -1.59 -15.29 -21.20
CA ILE A 5 -2.75 -15.52 -20.33
C ILE A 5 -3.57 -14.24 -20.25
N ASP A 6 -4.88 -14.36 -20.43
CA ASP A 6 -5.82 -13.29 -20.15
C ASP A 6 -6.00 -13.10 -18.64
N GLY A 7 -5.40 -12.03 -18.09
CA GLY A 7 -5.41 -11.75 -16.66
C GLY A 7 -6.67 -11.04 -16.16
N GLN A 8 -7.63 -10.69 -17.03
CA GLN A 8 -8.72 -9.79 -16.65
C GLN A 8 -9.66 -10.34 -15.59
N CYS A 9 -9.79 -11.66 -15.44
CA CYS A 9 -10.58 -12.26 -14.33
C CYS A 9 -9.99 -11.94 -12.94
N LEU A 10 -8.73 -11.52 -12.87
CA LEU A 10 -8.10 -11.01 -11.64
C LEU A 10 -8.41 -9.53 -11.39
N GLN A 11 -8.98 -8.82 -12.37
CA GLN A 11 -9.40 -7.42 -12.24
C GLN A 11 -10.89 -7.29 -11.89
N THR A 12 -11.72 -8.23 -12.32
CA THR A 12 -13.17 -8.19 -12.11
C THR A 12 -13.56 -8.72 -10.71
N PRO A 13 -14.84 -8.71 -10.32
CA PRO A 13 -15.30 -9.39 -9.10
C PRO A 13 -14.99 -10.89 -9.06
N SER A 14 -14.62 -11.51 -10.19
CA SER A 14 -14.16 -12.91 -10.25
C SER A 14 -12.91 -13.16 -9.40
N ARG A 15 -12.06 -12.15 -9.16
CA ARG A 15 -10.76 -12.26 -8.48
C ARG A 15 -10.81 -12.87 -7.08
N THR A 16 -11.91 -12.66 -6.34
CA THR A 16 -12.12 -13.21 -4.99
C THR A 16 -13.08 -14.40 -4.99
N ARG A 17 -13.53 -14.86 -6.16
CA ARG A 17 -14.47 -15.98 -6.34
C ARG A 17 -13.77 -17.19 -6.96
N GLY A 18 -14.54 -18.25 -7.23
CA GLY A 18 -14.02 -19.53 -7.74
C GLY A 18 -13.13 -19.40 -8.98
N ILE A 19 -13.55 -18.64 -10.00
CA ILE A 19 -12.77 -18.44 -11.23
C ILE A 19 -11.43 -17.74 -10.95
N GLY A 20 -11.44 -16.63 -10.21
CA GLY A 20 -10.21 -15.91 -9.87
C GLY A 20 -9.25 -16.78 -9.07
N ARG A 21 -9.74 -17.47 -8.03
CA ARG A 21 -8.94 -18.41 -7.23
C ARG A 21 -8.36 -19.55 -8.08
N TYR A 22 -9.15 -20.08 -9.02
CA TYR A 22 -8.69 -21.11 -9.95
C TYR A 22 -7.55 -20.59 -10.82
N VAL A 23 -7.74 -19.45 -11.48
CA VAL A 23 -6.74 -18.87 -12.40
C VAL A 23 -5.48 -18.46 -11.66
N THR A 24 -5.58 -17.87 -10.47
CA THR A 24 -4.42 -17.50 -9.65
C THR A 24 -3.56 -18.72 -9.31
N ASN A 25 -4.17 -19.79 -8.79
CA ASN A 25 -3.42 -21.00 -8.42
C ASN A 25 -2.92 -21.79 -9.64
N PHE A 26 -3.67 -21.76 -10.74
CA PHE A 26 -3.25 -22.31 -12.01
C PHE A 26 -2.01 -21.60 -12.54
N ILE A 27 -1.98 -20.25 -12.55
CA ILE A 27 -0.81 -19.45 -12.95
C ILE A 27 0.39 -19.76 -12.04
N ARG A 28 0.19 -19.73 -10.71
CA ARG A 28 1.25 -20.04 -9.73
C ARG A 28 1.92 -21.38 -10.01
N SER A 29 1.12 -22.39 -10.36
CA SER A 29 1.63 -23.74 -10.60
C SER A 29 2.22 -23.91 -11.98
N LEU A 30 1.63 -23.29 -13.01
CA LEU A 30 2.15 -23.30 -14.36
C LEU A 30 3.52 -22.59 -14.45
N ALA A 31 3.72 -21.53 -13.64
CA ALA A 31 4.99 -20.80 -13.55
C ALA A 31 6.16 -21.65 -13.00
N GLN A 32 5.88 -22.79 -12.36
CA GLN A 32 6.92 -23.70 -11.86
C GLN A 32 7.50 -24.60 -12.96
N PHE A 33 6.87 -24.66 -14.15
CA PHE A 33 7.35 -25.49 -15.25
C PHE A 33 8.37 -24.71 -16.10
N PRO A 34 9.65 -25.14 -16.16
CA PRO A 34 10.71 -24.38 -16.85
C PRO A 34 10.52 -24.29 -18.37
N ASN A 35 9.70 -25.17 -18.95
CA ASN A 35 9.41 -25.18 -20.39
C ASN A 35 8.27 -24.22 -20.78
N ALA A 36 7.65 -23.54 -19.81
CA ALA A 36 6.58 -22.57 -20.00
C ALA A 36 7.07 -21.15 -19.67
N GLU A 37 7.21 -20.30 -20.69
CA GLU A 37 7.43 -18.87 -20.50
C GLU A 37 6.06 -18.20 -20.44
N LEU A 38 5.66 -17.75 -19.25
CA LEU A 38 4.36 -17.12 -19.04
C LEU A 38 4.43 -15.63 -19.31
N THR A 39 3.43 -15.15 -20.04
CA THR A 39 3.14 -13.74 -20.25
C THR A 39 1.69 -13.49 -19.89
N ILE A 40 1.38 -12.38 -19.22
CA ILE A 40 0.02 -12.04 -18.80
C ILE A 40 -0.28 -10.58 -19.09
N SER A 41 -1.52 -10.27 -19.47
CA SER A 41 -1.94 -8.90 -19.72
C SER A 41 -3.18 -8.50 -18.95
N PHE A 42 -3.21 -7.22 -18.53
CA PHE A 42 -4.35 -6.59 -17.85
C PHE A 42 -4.87 -5.39 -18.66
N ASN A 43 -6.15 -5.06 -18.47
CA ASN A 43 -6.81 -3.93 -19.14
C ASN A 43 -6.65 -2.64 -18.31
N ALA A 44 -6.10 -1.59 -18.92
CA ALA A 44 -5.86 -0.28 -18.32
C ALA A 44 -7.15 0.44 -17.88
N GLU A 45 -8.30 0.10 -18.46
CA GLU A 45 -9.61 0.69 -18.11
C GLU A 45 -10.09 0.28 -16.70
N MET A 46 -9.41 -0.65 -16.04
CA MET A 46 -9.61 -1.01 -14.63
C MET A 46 -8.30 -0.84 -13.86
N PRO A 47 -7.80 0.41 -13.71
CA PRO A 47 -6.41 0.65 -13.37
C PRO A 47 -6.06 0.20 -11.95
N TYR A 48 -6.93 0.50 -10.98
CA TYR A 48 -6.70 0.10 -9.59
C TYR A 48 -6.65 -1.42 -9.43
N GLN A 49 -7.55 -2.12 -10.13
CA GLN A 49 -7.62 -3.57 -10.10
C GLN A 49 -6.47 -4.21 -10.89
N ALA A 50 -6.01 -3.58 -11.97
CA ALA A 50 -4.82 -4.01 -12.73
C ALA A 50 -3.56 -3.99 -11.85
N ILE A 51 -3.33 -2.88 -11.12
CA ILE A 51 -2.17 -2.74 -10.22
C ILE A 51 -2.23 -3.79 -9.10
N SER A 52 -3.41 -4.01 -8.51
CA SER A 52 -3.61 -5.05 -7.50
C SER A 52 -3.31 -6.44 -8.08
N ALA A 53 -3.90 -6.79 -9.22
CA ALA A 53 -3.65 -8.08 -9.88
C ALA A 53 -2.17 -8.28 -10.29
N ARG A 54 -1.49 -7.23 -10.74
CA ARG A 54 -0.04 -7.25 -11.02
C ARG A 54 0.77 -7.65 -9.80
N SER A 55 0.50 -7.06 -8.63
CA SER A 55 1.20 -7.38 -7.37
C SER A 55 1.03 -8.82 -6.89
N VAL A 56 -0.05 -9.49 -7.32
CA VAL A 56 -0.27 -10.91 -7.04
C VAL A 56 0.62 -11.78 -7.92
N VAL A 57 0.60 -11.54 -9.24
CA VAL A 57 1.26 -12.42 -10.21
C VAL A 57 2.75 -12.16 -10.36
N GLU A 58 3.26 -10.98 -9.98
CA GLU A 58 4.71 -10.66 -10.02
C GLU A 58 5.56 -11.53 -9.08
N LYS A 59 4.92 -12.25 -8.15
CA LYS A 59 5.56 -13.27 -7.30
C LYS A 59 5.99 -14.52 -8.08
N TRP A 60 5.40 -14.76 -9.25
CA TRP A 60 5.59 -15.99 -10.03
C TRP A 60 5.95 -15.72 -11.50
N ILE A 61 5.53 -14.58 -12.04
CA ILE A 61 5.81 -14.14 -13.41
C ILE A 61 6.80 -12.98 -13.34
N ASP A 62 7.86 -13.04 -14.15
CA ASP A 62 8.81 -11.95 -14.31
C ASP A 62 8.07 -10.63 -14.61
N PRO A 63 8.32 -9.53 -13.89
CA PRO A 63 7.65 -8.25 -14.10
C PRO A 63 7.70 -7.72 -15.54
N ARG A 64 8.71 -8.12 -16.33
CA ARG A 64 8.86 -7.78 -17.75
C ARG A 64 7.88 -8.51 -18.67
N ASN A 65 7.28 -9.60 -18.19
CA ASN A 65 6.27 -10.41 -18.88
C ASN A 65 4.83 -10.10 -18.41
N ILE A 66 4.65 -9.05 -17.60
CA ILE A 66 3.35 -8.54 -17.19
C ILE A 66 3.06 -7.26 -17.97
N HIS A 67 2.08 -7.30 -18.86
CA HIS A 67 1.77 -6.21 -19.77
C HIS A 67 0.42 -5.56 -19.47
N ILE A 68 0.24 -4.36 -20.00
CA ILE A 68 -1.01 -3.62 -19.98
C ILE A 68 -1.44 -3.37 -21.42
N TRP A 69 -2.74 -3.46 -21.67
CA TRP A 69 -3.37 -3.01 -22.91
C TRP A 69 -4.52 -2.06 -22.58
N SER A 70 -4.97 -1.24 -23.54
CA SER A 70 -5.99 -0.23 -23.29
C SER A 70 -7.24 -0.50 -24.12
N GLY A 71 -8.34 -0.85 -23.45
CA GLY A 71 -9.66 -0.88 -24.07
C GLY A 71 -10.28 0.52 -24.17
N VAL A 72 -11.47 0.59 -24.77
CA VAL A 72 -12.34 1.79 -24.78
C VAL A 72 -13.80 1.44 -24.40
N ALA A 73 -14.05 0.21 -23.97
CA ALA A 73 -15.37 -0.25 -23.55
C ALA A 73 -15.77 0.48 -22.25
N LYS A 74 -16.89 1.22 -22.28
CA LYS A 74 -17.35 2.04 -21.13
C LYS A 74 -17.96 1.25 -19.97
N GLY A 75 -18.26 -0.03 -20.16
CA GLY A 75 -18.89 -0.90 -19.16
C GLY A 75 -19.29 -2.25 -19.73
N GLY A 76 -20.05 -3.04 -18.95
CA GLY A 76 -20.48 -4.40 -19.32
C GLY A 76 -21.37 -4.49 -20.55
N GLU A 77 -21.30 -5.62 -21.27
CA GLU A 77 -22.16 -5.85 -22.44
C GLU A 77 -23.65 -5.93 -22.11
N VAL A 78 -24.03 -6.42 -20.92
CA VAL A 78 -25.45 -6.43 -20.52
C VAL A 78 -25.98 -5.00 -20.29
N PRO A 79 -25.36 -4.16 -19.43
CA PRO A 79 -25.85 -2.81 -19.20
C PRO A 79 -25.66 -1.84 -20.38
N PHE A 80 -24.67 -2.04 -21.25
CA PHE A 80 -24.34 -1.08 -22.34
C PHE A 80 -24.55 -1.63 -23.76
N GLY A 81 -24.76 -2.93 -23.93
CA GLY A 81 -24.86 -3.59 -25.23
C GLY A 81 -23.49 -3.91 -25.87
N TYR A 82 -23.55 -4.56 -27.04
CA TYR A 82 -22.39 -4.89 -27.86
C TYR A 82 -22.02 -3.74 -28.81
N THR A 83 -21.48 -2.68 -28.23
CA THR A 83 -21.17 -1.41 -28.92
C THR A 83 -19.93 -1.47 -29.80
N ASP A 84 -19.77 -0.49 -30.68
CA ASP A 84 -18.55 -0.34 -31.50
C ASP A 84 -17.30 -0.11 -30.66
N GLN A 85 -17.39 0.56 -29.51
CA GLN A 85 -16.27 0.67 -28.56
C GLN A 85 -15.86 -0.71 -27.99
N ARG A 86 -16.82 -1.58 -27.70
CA ARG A 86 -16.53 -2.95 -27.25
C ARG A 86 -15.89 -3.77 -28.36
N LYS A 87 -16.37 -3.66 -29.60
CA LYS A 87 -15.75 -4.30 -30.77
C LYS A 87 -14.33 -3.79 -31.02
N LEU A 88 -14.09 -2.48 -30.90
CA LEU A 88 -12.75 -1.90 -30.99
C LEU A 88 -11.84 -2.44 -29.89
N SER A 89 -12.36 -2.61 -28.67
CA SER A 89 -11.59 -3.21 -27.57
C SER A 89 -11.27 -4.69 -27.82
N GLU A 90 -12.18 -5.46 -28.43
CA GLU A 90 -11.92 -6.85 -28.85
C GLU A 90 -10.82 -6.91 -29.93
N LEU A 91 -10.77 -5.94 -30.85
CA LEU A 91 -9.66 -5.80 -31.80
C LEU A 91 -8.36 -5.36 -31.11
N ALA A 92 -8.43 -4.44 -30.15
CA ALA A 92 -7.26 -3.89 -29.46
C ALA A 92 -6.55 -4.96 -28.61
N ILE A 93 -7.28 -5.80 -27.86
CA ILE A 93 -6.67 -6.92 -27.14
C ILE A 93 -6.10 -7.96 -28.11
N SER A 94 -6.80 -8.26 -29.21
CA SER A 94 -6.29 -9.16 -30.24
C SER A 94 -4.98 -8.65 -30.85
N TRP A 95 -4.89 -7.35 -31.16
CA TRP A 95 -3.67 -6.70 -31.62
C TRP A 95 -2.56 -6.73 -30.56
N HIS A 96 -2.89 -6.45 -29.30
CA HIS A 96 -1.95 -6.52 -28.19
C HIS A 96 -1.29 -7.89 -28.10
N VAL A 97 -2.08 -8.95 -28.07
CA VAL A 97 -1.56 -10.32 -27.98
C VAL A 97 -0.79 -10.71 -29.23
N GLU A 98 -1.24 -10.28 -30.42
CA GLU A 98 -0.49 -10.50 -31.65
C GLU A 98 0.89 -9.81 -31.59
N SER A 99 0.98 -8.60 -31.04
CA SER A 99 2.27 -7.89 -30.87
C SER A 99 3.24 -8.57 -29.89
N LEU A 100 2.73 -9.36 -28.93
CA LEU A 100 3.51 -10.16 -27.99
C LEU A 100 4.08 -11.45 -28.60
N GLN A 101 3.45 -11.93 -29.67
CA GLN A 101 3.82 -13.15 -30.41
C GLN A 101 3.94 -14.39 -29.50
N PRO A 102 2.89 -14.77 -28.72
CA PRO A 102 2.90 -16.03 -27.98
C PRO A 102 2.77 -17.24 -28.91
N ASP A 103 3.19 -18.42 -28.43
CA ASP A 103 2.93 -19.69 -29.13
C ASP A 103 1.45 -20.06 -29.02
N VAL A 104 0.85 -19.83 -27.85
CA VAL A 104 -0.59 -20.03 -27.58
C VAL A 104 -1.13 -18.93 -26.67
N ALA A 105 -2.35 -18.48 -26.94
CA ALA A 105 -3.10 -17.55 -26.10
C ALA A 105 -4.18 -18.29 -25.28
N LEU A 106 -4.17 -18.12 -23.97
CA LEU A 106 -5.13 -18.72 -23.03
C LEU A 106 -6.17 -17.68 -22.59
N SER A 107 -7.40 -17.85 -23.07
CA SER A 107 -8.58 -17.13 -22.58
C SER A 107 -9.10 -17.80 -21.30
N ALA A 108 -8.60 -17.33 -20.16
CA ALA A 108 -8.80 -17.98 -18.86
C ALA A 108 -10.26 -17.85 -18.33
N SER A 109 -11.00 -16.84 -18.77
CA SER A 109 -12.41 -16.63 -18.42
C SER A 109 -13.14 -15.92 -19.58
N PRO A 110 -13.66 -16.68 -20.57
CA PRO A 110 -14.33 -16.10 -21.74
C PRO A 110 -15.60 -15.29 -21.43
N PHE A 111 -16.13 -15.36 -20.20
CA PHE A 111 -17.33 -14.67 -19.75
C PHE A 111 -17.10 -13.32 -19.06
N GLU A 112 -15.85 -12.90 -18.90
CA GLU A 112 -15.55 -11.55 -18.42
C GLU A 112 -16.16 -10.47 -19.34
N GLY A 113 -16.41 -9.29 -18.78
CA GLY A 113 -17.00 -8.18 -19.52
C GLY A 113 -18.52 -8.18 -19.63
N THR A 114 -19.21 -9.15 -19.02
CA THR A 114 -20.68 -9.21 -18.99
C THR A 114 -21.24 -7.99 -18.26
N TRP A 115 -20.67 -7.65 -17.10
CA TRP A 115 -21.12 -6.56 -16.21
C TRP A 115 -20.12 -5.42 -16.04
N ASN A 116 -18.91 -5.56 -16.59
CA ASN A 116 -17.80 -4.61 -16.44
C ASN A 116 -17.08 -4.37 -17.77
N CYS A 117 -16.13 -3.43 -17.79
CA CYS A 117 -15.38 -3.06 -19.00
C CYS A 117 -14.30 -4.08 -19.42
N ALA A 118 -14.18 -5.24 -18.78
CA ALA A 118 -13.30 -6.30 -19.27
C ALA A 118 -13.74 -6.77 -20.67
N VAL A 119 -12.77 -7.23 -21.44
CA VAL A 119 -12.96 -7.70 -22.82
C VAL A 119 -12.03 -8.89 -23.01
N PRO A 120 -12.48 -10.13 -22.75
CA PRO A 120 -11.61 -11.29 -22.85
C PRO A 120 -11.20 -11.53 -24.29
N LEU A 121 -10.02 -12.10 -24.51
CA LEU A 121 -9.62 -12.51 -25.85
C LEU A 121 -10.49 -13.70 -26.30
N LEU A 122 -11.27 -13.49 -27.35
CA LEU A 122 -12.11 -14.51 -27.99
C LEU A 122 -11.60 -14.81 -29.40
N PRO A 123 -11.91 -15.99 -29.97
CA PRO A 123 -11.58 -16.32 -31.35
C PRO A 123 -12.09 -15.23 -32.30
N ASN A 124 -11.23 -14.78 -33.20
CA ASN A 124 -11.55 -13.82 -34.26
C ASN A 124 -10.76 -14.19 -35.53
N THR A 125 -11.10 -13.57 -36.66
CA THR A 125 -10.51 -13.91 -37.96
C THR A 125 -9.16 -13.24 -38.24
N LEU A 126 -8.73 -12.31 -37.38
CA LEU A 126 -7.51 -11.51 -37.57
C LEU A 126 -6.34 -12.05 -36.74
N PHE A 127 -6.63 -12.75 -35.65
CA PHE A 127 -5.62 -13.33 -34.77
C PHE A 127 -5.07 -14.64 -35.36
N SER A 128 -3.74 -14.74 -35.45
CA SER A 128 -3.07 -15.81 -36.19
C SER A 128 -2.70 -17.03 -35.34
N ARG A 129 -2.66 -16.87 -34.01
CA ARG A 129 -2.18 -17.90 -33.07
C ARG A 129 -3.34 -18.73 -32.50
N PRO A 130 -3.09 -19.98 -32.06
CA PRO A 130 -4.09 -20.76 -31.35
C PRO A 130 -4.64 -20.03 -30.11
N ILE A 131 -5.96 -20.02 -29.96
CA ILE A 131 -6.63 -19.52 -28.75
C ILE A 131 -7.25 -20.71 -28.04
N VAL A 132 -6.83 -20.93 -26.80
CA VAL A 132 -7.31 -21.99 -25.92
C VAL A 132 -8.18 -21.38 -24.83
N SER A 133 -9.25 -22.05 -24.45
CA SER A 133 -10.12 -21.60 -23.35
C SER A 133 -9.99 -22.48 -22.11
N ILE A 134 -10.41 -21.94 -20.96
CA ILE A 134 -10.81 -22.76 -19.82
C ILE A 134 -12.34 -22.81 -19.78
N PHE A 135 -12.90 -24.02 -19.86
CA PHE A 135 -14.33 -24.29 -19.77
C PHE A 135 -14.66 -24.83 -18.37
N TYR A 136 -15.37 -24.01 -17.59
CA TYR A 136 -15.74 -24.34 -16.21
C TYR A 136 -17.04 -25.17 -16.15
N ASP A 137 -18.10 -24.67 -16.76
CA ASP A 137 -19.41 -25.31 -16.85
C ASP A 137 -20.30 -24.61 -17.90
N ALA A 138 -21.47 -25.21 -18.17
CA ALA A 138 -22.55 -24.60 -18.94
C ALA A 138 -23.85 -24.49 -18.12
N ILE A 139 -23.76 -24.23 -16.81
CA ILE A 139 -24.93 -24.16 -15.91
C ILE A 139 -25.98 -23.17 -16.42
N PRO A 140 -25.64 -21.93 -16.84
CA PRO A 140 -26.64 -21.00 -17.36
C PRO A 140 -27.28 -21.46 -18.68
N HIS A 141 -26.60 -22.30 -19.47
CA HIS A 141 -27.15 -22.90 -20.69
C HIS A 141 -28.16 -24.01 -20.38
N HIS A 142 -27.89 -24.84 -19.36
CA HIS A 142 -28.81 -25.90 -18.93
C HIS A 142 -30.04 -25.36 -18.18
N PHE A 143 -29.90 -24.23 -17.51
CA PHE A 143 -30.95 -23.60 -16.71
C PHE A 143 -31.18 -22.12 -17.09
N PRO A 144 -31.53 -21.80 -18.35
CA PRO A 144 -31.64 -20.43 -18.82
C PRO A 144 -32.68 -19.62 -18.03
N ASP A 145 -33.82 -20.24 -17.69
CA ASP A 145 -34.90 -19.59 -16.94
C ASP A 145 -34.54 -19.24 -15.48
N ARG A 146 -33.39 -19.72 -14.98
CA ARG A 146 -32.89 -19.42 -13.63
C ARG A 146 -31.81 -18.34 -13.64
N TYR A 147 -30.98 -18.29 -14.68
CA TYR A 147 -29.78 -17.46 -14.71
C TYR A 147 -29.79 -16.34 -15.76
N LEU A 148 -30.67 -16.41 -16.77
CA LEU A 148 -30.71 -15.49 -17.91
C LEU A 148 -32.09 -14.81 -17.96
N ASN A 149 -32.33 -13.93 -16.98
CA ASN A 149 -33.65 -13.37 -16.69
C ASN A 149 -34.04 -12.21 -17.62
N SER A 150 -33.10 -11.70 -18.42
CA SER A 150 -33.34 -10.64 -19.39
C SER A 150 -32.88 -11.01 -20.80
N LYS A 151 -33.48 -10.35 -21.82
CA LYS A 151 -33.09 -10.52 -23.22
C LYS A 151 -31.63 -10.13 -23.48
N ASP A 152 -31.12 -9.15 -22.73
CA ASP A 152 -29.74 -8.66 -22.89
C ASP A 152 -28.74 -9.62 -22.25
N GLU A 153 -29.04 -10.19 -21.08
CA GLU A 153 -28.25 -11.29 -20.49
C GLU A 153 -28.20 -12.49 -21.42
N LEU A 154 -29.34 -12.93 -21.95
CA LEU A 154 -29.41 -14.06 -22.88
C LEU A 154 -28.58 -13.80 -24.14
N ARG A 155 -28.65 -12.59 -24.71
CA ARG A 155 -27.87 -12.21 -25.90
C ARG A 155 -26.37 -12.19 -25.60
N ALA A 156 -25.96 -11.54 -24.51
CA ALA A 156 -24.56 -11.42 -24.10
C ALA A 156 -23.95 -12.78 -23.74
N TYR A 157 -24.72 -13.65 -23.08
CA TYR A 157 -24.33 -15.02 -22.77
C TYR A 157 -24.17 -15.84 -24.05
N ASN A 158 -25.20 -15.89 -24.91
CA ASN A 158 -25.18 -16.69 -26.13
C ASN A 158 -24.04 -16.30 -27.08
N ARG A 159 -23.73 -15.00 -27.20
CA ARG A 159 -22.59 -14.53 -28.00
C ARG A 159 -21.28 -15.14 -27.51
N ARG A 160 -20.99 -15.04 -26.21
CA ARG A 160 -19.76 -15.59 -25.62
C ARG A 160 -19.74 -17.11 -25.59
N PHE A 161 -20.86 -17.73 -25.25
CA PHE A 161 -21.01 -19.19 -25.25
C PHE A 161 -20.78 -19.77 -26.65
N SER A 162 -21.26 -19.10 -27.71
CA SER A 162 -21.02 -19.53 -29.09
C SER A 162 -19.53 -19.51 -29.50
N ALA A 163 -18.70 -18.68 -28.84
CA ALA A 163 -17.27 -18.60 -29.12
C ALA A 163 -16.54 -19.91 -28.82
N TYR A 164 -17.08 -20.77 -27.96
CA TYR A 164 -16.52 -22.08 -27.66
C TYR A 164 -16.50 -23.05 -28.86
N ASN A 165 -17.28 -22.78 -29.90
CA ASN A 165 -17.21 -23.52 -31.18
C ASN A 165 -15.99 -23.15 -32.03
N ARG A 166 -15.19 -22.17 -31.62
CA ARG A 166 -14.13 -21.58 -32.43
C ARG A 166 -12.77 -21.51 -31.73
N PHE A 167 -12.69 -21.86 -30.46
CA PHE A 167 -11.38 -22.05 -29.83
C PHE A 167 -10.64 -23.21 -30.50
N THR A 168 -9.31 -23.18 -30.43
CA THR A 168 -8.48 -24.29 -30.90
C THR A 168 -8.62 -25.51 -29.98
N HIS A 169 -8.77 -25.27 -28.67
CA HIS A 169 -8.93 -26.31 -27.67
C HIS A 169 -9.68 -25.76 -26.43
N ASN A 170 -10.45 -26.62 -25.77
CA ASN A 170 -11.12 -26.30 -24.50
C ASN A 170 -10.48 -27.11 -23.35
N LEU A 171 -9.91 -26.43 -22.35
CA LEU A 171 -9.40 -27.05 -21.13
C LEU A 171 -10.51 -27.09 -20.09
N CYS A 172 -10.91 -28.28 -19.67
CA CYS A 172 -12.07 -28.50 -18.80
C CYS A 172 -11.63 -28.83 -17.38
N ILE A 173 -12.34 -28.30 -16.39
CA ILE A 173 -11.97 -28.45 -14.97
C ILE A 173 -12.40 -29.81 -14.37
N SER A 174 -13.19 -30.59 -15.11
CA SER A 174 -13.75 -31.89 -14.71
C SER A 174 -13.99 -32.77 -15.93
N GLU A 175 -14.17 -34.08 -15.73
CA GLU A 175 -14.62 -34.97 -16.81
C GLU A 175 -16.07 -34.65 -17.19
N PHE A 176 -16.91 -34.29 -16.22
CA PHE A 176 -18.27 -33.80 -16.47
C PHE A 176 -18.29 -32.58 -17.39
N SER A 177 -17.52 -31.53 -17.08
CA SER A 177 -17.45 -30.34 -17.93
C SER A 177 -16.79 -30.64 -19.29
N CYS A 178 -15.83 -31.58 -19.34
CA CYS A 178 -15.22 -32.06 -20.58
C CYS A 178 -16.24 -32.75 -21.51
N ASN A 179 -17.06 -33.65 -20.96
CA ASN A 179 -18.11 -34.32 -21.71
C ASN A 179 -19.19 -33.35 -22.18
N ASP A 180 -19.53 -32.36 -21.35
CA ASP A 180 -20.48 -31.33 -21.71
C ASP A 180 -19.93 -30.46 -22.86
N ALA A 181 -18.66 -30.03 -22.77
CA ALA A 181 -17.98 -29.31 -23.85
C ALA A 181 -17.95 -30.11 -25.16
N LYS A 182 -17.61 -31.41 -25.12
CA LYS A 182 -17.63 -32.29 -26.31
C LYS A 182 -19.02 -32.41 -26.93
N ARG A 183 -20.06 -32.46 -26.11
CA ARG A 183 -21.46 -32.54 -26.58
C ARG A 183 -21.92 -31.23 -27.20
N LEU A 184 -21.61 -30.10 -26.57
CA LEU A 184 -22.05 -28.76 -26.97
C LEU A 184 -21.22 -28.20 -28.14
N PHE A 185 -19.94 -28.57 -28.22
CA PHE A 185 -18.95 -28.05 -29.17
C PHE A 185 -18.17 -29.19 -29.83
N PRO A 186 -18.82 -30.09 -30.59
CA PRO A 186 -18.24 -31.35 -31.07
C PRO A 186 -17.04 -31.19 -32.03
N ASN A 187 -16.87 -29.99 -32.60
CA ASN A 187 -15.79 -29.67 -33.53
C ASN A 187 -14.55 -29.10 -32.83
N VAL A 188 -14.61 -28.86 -31.52
CA VAL A 188 -13.48 -28.32 -30.75
C VAL A 188 -13.02 -29.38 -29.75
N PRO A 189 -11.75 -29.81 -29.81
CA PRO A 189 -11.20 -30.75 -28.84
C PRO A 189 -11.33 -30.23 -27.40
N ALA A 190 -11.59 -31.14 -26.46
CA ALA A 190 -11.68 -30.83 -25.04
C ALA A 190 -10.85 -31.82 -24.22
N THR A 191 -10.10 -31.30 -23.25
CA THR A 191 -9.26 -32.09 -22.33
C THR A 191 -9.60 -31.75 -20.88
N ASN A 192 -9.81 -32.78 -20.06
CA ASN A 192 -9.92 -32.63 -18.61
C ASN A 192 -8.55 -32.37 -17.98
N ILE A 193 -8.34 -31.15 -17.50
CA ILE A 193 -7.15 -30.73 -16.75
C ILE A 193 -7.36 -30.79 -15.24
N SER A 194 -8.58 -31.06 -14.77
CA SER A 194 -8.94 -31.11 -13.35
C SER A 194 -8.71 -29.78 -12.61
N THR A 195 -8.65 -29.81 -11.29
CA THR A 195 -8.31 -28.67 -10.42
C THR A 195 -7.39 -29.13 -9.28
N GLY A 196 -6.88 -28.18 -8.51
CA GLY A 196 -6.16 -28.44 -7.26
C GLY A 196 -6.79 -27.78 -6.04
N VAL A 197 -6.31 -28.17 -4.87
CA VAL A 197 -6.49 -27.43 -3.62
C VAL A 197 -5.32 -26.47 -3.43
N ASP A 198 -5.63 -25.26 -2.97
CA ASP A 198 -4.64 -24.21 -2.75
C ASP A 198 -3.50 -24.71 -1.82
N PRO A 199 -2.21 -24.56 -2.21
CA PRO A 199 -1.10 -25.04 -1.40
C PRO A 199 -0.96 -24.36 -0.04
N ASP A 200 -1.31 -23.08 0.07
CA ASP A 200 -1.21 -22.34 1.32
C ASP A 200 -2.33 -22.79 2.28
N LEU A 201 -3.52 -23.04 1.70
CA LEU A 201 -4.64 -23.72 2.35
C LEU A 201 -4.21 -25.11 2.85
N LEU A 202 -3.53 -25.91 2.02
CA LEU A 202 -3.02 -27.24 2.39
C LEU A 202 -2.00 -27.19 3.54
N ASN A 203 -1.11 -26.20 3.54
CA ASN A 203 -0.14 -26.03 4.62
C ASN A 203 -0.82 -25.66 5.95
N HIS A 204 -1.83 -24.78 5.92
CA HIS A 204 -2.67 -24.52 7.09
C HIS A 204 -3.45 -25.77 7.53
N LEU A 205 -3.99 -26.54 6.58
CA LEU A 205 -4.69 -27.80 6.81
C LEU A 205 -3.84 -28.89 7.46
N LEU A 206 -2.50 -28.79 7.43
CA LEU A 206 -1.59 -29.73 8.10
C LEU A 206 -1.08 -29.22 9.45
N GLY A 207 -1.38 -27.97 9.81
CA GLY A 207 -1.03 -27.38 11.11
C GLY A 207 -1.91 -27.85 12.28
N THR A 208 -1.41 -27.67 13.51
CA THR A 208 -2.13 -27.98 14.76
C THR A 208 -3.20 -26.92 15.03
N ALA A 209 -4.48 -27.29 14.97
CA ALA A 209 -5.59 -26.39 15.33
C ALA A 209 -6.00 -26.55 16.79
N ASN A 210 -6.63 -25.53 17.36
CA ASN A 210 -7.26 -25.58 18.67
C ASN A 210 -8.67 -26.17 18.51
N GLU A 211 -8.82 -27.49 18.63
CA GLU A 211 -10.08 -28.25 18.43
C GLU A 211 -11.27 -27.83 19.32
N LYS A 212 -11.14 -26.78 20.16
CA LYS A 212 -12.12 -26.43 21.20
C LYS A 212 -13.14 -25.36 20.82
N GLN A 213 -12.99 -24.62 19.73
CA GLN A 213 -13.88 -23.47 19.46
C GLN A 213 -15.29 -23.86 19.00
N PHE A 214 -15.41 -24.95 18.22
CA PHE A 214 -16.65 -25.34 17.56
C PHE A 214 -17.36 -26.55 18.19
N SER A 215 -16.82 -27.13 19.27
CA SER A 215 -17.43 -28.27 19.98
C SER A 215 -18.85 -28.01 20.50
N ARG A 216 -19.23 -26.74 20.67
CA ARG A 216 -20.61 -26.31 21.00
C ARG A 216 -21.66 -26.70 19.95
N PHE A 217 -21.22 -27.11 18.77
CA PHE A 217 -22.07 -27.55 17.67
C PHE A 217 -22.16 -29.07 17.55
N ASP A 218 -21.35 -29.83 18.28
CA ASP A 218 -21.27 -31.28 18.11
C ASP A 218 -22.49 -32.03 18.65
N PRO A 219 -22.95 -33.09 17.94
CA PRO A 219 -22.59 -33.45 16.57
C PRO A 219 -23.28 -32.55 15.54
N PHE A 220 -22.63 -32.26 14.41
CA PHE A 220 -23.26 -31.51 13.31
C PHE A 220 -22.95 -32.04 11.91
N VAL A 221 -23.92 -31.80 11.02
CA VAL A 221 -23.80 -31.91 9.57
C VAL A 221 -23.45 -30.53 9.02
N LEU A 222 -22.46 -30.47 8.14
CA LEU A 222 -21.95 -29.22 7.59
C LEU A 222 -22.40 -29.02 6.13
N TYR A 223 -22.74 -27.79 5.78
CA TYR A 223 -22.88 -27.30 4.41
C TYR A 223 -21.99 -26.06 4.23
N VAL A 224 -21.22 -26.02 3.15
CA VAL A 224 -20.36 -24.87 2.80
C VAL A 224 -20.72 -24.38 1.40
N GLY A 225 -21.16 -23.14 1.29
CA GLY A 225 -21.49 -22.51 0.02
C GLY A 225 -22.56 -21.42 0.11
N ALA A 226 -22.72 -20.65 -0.97
CA ALA A 226 -23.81 -19.69 -1.12
C ALA A 226 -25.16 -20.40 -1.31
N LEU A 227 -26.28 -19.72 -1.04
CA LEU A 227 -27.64 -20.29 -1.16
C LEU A 227 -28.26 -20.19 -2.57
N ASP A 228 -27.45 -20.36 -3.61
CA ASP A 228 -27.94 -20.36 -5.00
C ASP A 228 -28.87 -21.56 -5.26
N TRP A 229 -29.88 -21.40 -6.13
CA TRP A 229 -30.90 -22.43 -6.39
C TRP A 229 -30.32 -23.81 -6.70
N ARG A 230 -29.27 -23.88 -7.54
CA ARG A 230 -28.67 -25.16 -7.93
C ARG A 230 -28.00 -25.89 -6.76
N LYS A 231 -27.69 -25.20 -5.66
CA LYS A 231 -27.06 -25.81 -4.49
C LYS A 231 -28.03 -26.69 -3.73
N ASN A 232 -29.34 -26.49 -3.91
CA ASN A 232 -30.41 -27.40 -3.48
C ASN A 232 -30.35 -27.73 -1.98
N VAL A 233 -30.04 -26.71 -1.18
CA VAL A 233 -30.06 -26.76 0.29
C VAL A 233 -31.42 -27.19 0.87
N PRO A 234 -32.59 -26.83 0.28
CA PRO A 234 -33.89 -27.31 0.76
C PRO A 234 -33.98 -28.84 0.93
N LEU A 235 -33.31 -29.61 0.06
CA LEU A 235 -33.28 -31.07 0.15
C LEU A 235 -32.68 -31.57 1.48
N VAL A 236 -31.71 -30.85 2.03
CA VAL A 236 -31.07 -31.23 3.31
C VAL A 236 -32.07 -31.08 4.45
N ILE A 237 -32.89 -30.02 4.42
CA ILE A 237 -33.93 -29.79 5.43
C ILE A 237 -34.98 -30.90 5.37
N ASP A 238 -35.42 -31.26 4.16
CA ASP A 238 -36.35 -32.36 3.95
C ASP A 238 -35.75 -33.70 4.41
N ALA A 239 -34.45 -33.92 4.20
CA ALA A 239 -33.77 -35.11 4.71
C ALA A 239 -33.68 -35.12 6.25
N PHE A 240 -33.43 -33.97 6.88
CA PHE A 240 -33.43 -33.85 8.35
C PHE A 240 -34.79 -34.19 8.95
N ALA A 241 -35.89 -33.78 8.31
CA ALA A 241 -37.25 -34.08 8.73
C ALA A 241 -37.58 -35.60 8.72
N LEU A 242 -36.82 -36.38 7.96
CA LEU A 242 -36.97 -37.83 7.84
C LEU A 242 -36.07 -38.62 8.81
N LEU A 243 -35.13 -37.97 9.49
CA LEU A 243 -34.28 -38.62 10.50
C LEU A 243 -35.10 -39.00 11.74
N PRO A 244 -34.69 -40.02 12.53
CA PRO A 244 -35.32 -40.30 13.81
C PRO A 244 -35.27 -39.12 14.79
N ASP A 245 -36.32 -38.89 15.58
CA ASP A 245 -36.45 -37.78 16.55
C ASP A 245 -35.22 -37.60 17.47
N LYS A 246 -34.61 -38.72 17.87
CA LYS A 246 -33.40 -38.71 18.69
C LYS A 246 -32.21 -38.07 17.96
N ILE A 247 -32.06 -38.34 16.66
CA ILE A 247 -31.00 -37.74 15.84
C ILE A 247 -31.32 -36.28 15.55
N GLN A 248 -32.57 -35.96 15.21
CA GLN A 248 -33.02 -34.59 14.96
C GLN A 248 -32.75 -33.67 16.16
N SER A 249 -33.04 -34.13 17.38
CA SER A 249 -32.85 -33.35 18.62
C SER A 249 -31.39 -33.17 19.01
N GLN A 250 -30.50 -34.09 18.64
CA GLN A 250 -29.09 -34.07 19.04
C GLN A 250 -28.15 -33.47 17.98
N THR A 251 -28.57 -33.41 16.72
CA THR A 251 -27.68 -33.04 15.61
C THR A 251 -28.01 -31.65 15.08
N LYS A 252 -26.98 -30.82 14.89
CA LYS A 252 -27.14 -29.51 14.23
C LYS A 252 -26.90 -29.61 12.73
N PHE A 253 -27.57 -28.76 11.97
CA PHE A 253 -27.23 -28.43 10.59
C PHE A 253 -26.54 -27.06 10.56
N VAL A 254 -25.25 -27.05 10.29
CA VAL A 254 -24.42 -25.84 10.24
C VAL A 254 -24.18 -25.45 8.79
N MET A 255 -24.59 -24.25 8.41
CA MET A 255 -24.39 -23.66 7.09
C MET A 255 -23.37 -22.53 7.17
N VAL A 256 -22.37 -22.56 6.29
CA VAL A 256 -21.30 -21.56 6.24
C VAL A 256 -21.22 -20.95 4.85
N GLY A 257 -21.24 -19.62 4.76
CA GLY A 257 -21.10 -18.90 3.50
C GLY A 257 -21.94 -17.63 3.45
N GLU A 258 -21.94 -16.97 2.29
CA GLU A 258 -22.76 -15.79 2.04
C GLU A 258 -24.25 -16.20 1.97
N GLN A 259 -25.03 -15.74 2.96
CA GLN A 259 -26.43 -16.13 3.15
C GLN A 259 -27.29 -14.87 3.24
N PRO A 260 -27.62 -14.22 2.11
CA PRO A 260 -28.54 -13.08 2.09
C PRO A 260 -29.84 -13.42 2.80
N SER A 261 -30.38 -12.47 3.57
CA SER A 261 -31.60 -12.69 4.36
C SER A 261 -32.78 -13.16 3.51
N GLU A 262 -32.86 -12.73 2.25
CA GLU A 262 -33.92 -13.12 1.31
C GLU A 262 -33.87 -14.62 0.94
N LEU A 263 -32.69 -15.23 0.97
CA LEU A 263 -32.49 -16.65 0.66
C LEU A 263 -32.51 -17.54 1.90
N LEU A 264 -32.09 -17.02 3.05
CA LEU A 264 -32.10 -17.75 4.32
C LEU A 264 -33.50 -17.85 4.93
N GLY A 265 -34.33 -16.82 4.81
CA GLY A 265 -35.69 -16.78 5.36
C GLY A 265 -36.55 -18.00 4.98
N PRO A 266 -36.68 -18.33 3.68
CA PRO A 266 -37.43 -19.51 3.24
C PRO A 266 -36.93 -20.83 3.83
N LEU A 267 -35.61 -20.97 4.03
CA LEU A 267 -35.03 -22.17 4.65
C LEU A 267 -35.40 -22.28 6.14
N VAL A 268 -35.40 -21.16 6.85
CA VAL A 268 -35.83 -21.10 8.26
C VAL A 268 -37.33 -21.42 8.38
N GLU A 269 -38.15 -20.92 7.47
CA GLU A 269 -39.58 -21.24 7.42
C GLU A 269 -39.83 -22.73 7.13
N GLN A 270 -39.10 -23.30 6.17
CA GLN A 270 -39.15 -24.73 5.87
C GLN A 270 -38.70 -25.59 7.06
N TRP A 271 -37.64 -25.18 7.77
CA TRP A 271 -37.18 -25.86 8.99
C TRP A 271 -38.28 -25.92 10.06
N LYS A 272 -38.96 -24.79 10.29
CA LYS A 272 -40.07 -24.70 11.24
C LYS A 272 -41.30 -25.47 10.79
N ALA A 273 -41.63 -25.42 9.50
CA ALA A 273 -42.78 -26.14 8.93
C ALA A 273 -42.64 -27.67 9.08
N ASN A 274 -41.41 -28.18 9.08
CA ASN A 274 -41.10 -29.58 9.34
C ASN A 274 -41.00 -29.94 10.84
N ALA A 275 -41.36 -29.01 11.74
CA ALA A 275 -41.30 -29.18 13.20
C ALA A 275 -39.91 -29.57 13.74
N LEU A 276 -38.83 -29.16 13.05
CA LEU A 276 -37.46 -29.39 13.49
C LEU A 276 -37.05 -28.42 14.62
N PRO A 277 -36.10 -28.80 15.51
CA PRO A 277 -35.75 -27.97 16.68
C PRO A 277 -35.17 -26.59 16.30
N ASP A 278 -35.72 -25.51 16.88
CA ASP A 278 -35.38 -24.11 16.58
C ASP A 278 -33.89 -23.73 16.81
N GLY A 279 -33.15 -24.52 17.59
CA GLY A 279 -31.72 -24.29 17.89
C GLY A 279 -30.73 -25.13 17.06
N ASN A 280 -31.23 -25.98 16.17
CA ASN A 280 -30.39 -26.92 15.42
C ASN A 280 -30.07 -26.47 13.99
N LEU A 281 -30.70 -25.40 13.49
CA LEU A 281 -30.26 -24.73 12.26
C LEU A 281 -29.32 -23.57 12.62
N VAL A 282 -28.06 -23.66 12.20
CA VAL A 282 -27.03 -22.65 12.50
C VAL A 282 -26.50 -22.07 11.21
N ALA A 283 -26.80 -20.79 10.95
CA ALA A 283 -26.22 -20.02 9.87
C ALA A 283 -25.01 -19.23 10.39
N LEU A 284 -23.82 -19.54 9.88
CA LEU A 284 -22.62 -18.76 10.08
C LEU A 284 -22.37 -17.92 8.82
N GLU A 285 -22.14 -16.62 9.03
CA GLU A 285 -21.67 -15.72 7.97
C GLU A 285 -20.27 -16.14 7.47
N HIS A 286 -19.67 -15.30 6.62
CA HIS A 286 -18.31 -15.54 6.14
C HIS A 286 -17.32 -15.69 7.30
N VAL A 287 -16.65 -16.84 7.36
CA VAL A 287 -15.56 -17.12 8.29
C VAL A 287 -14.23 -17.08 7.54
N ASP A 288 -13.15 -16.73 8.24
CA ASP A 288 -11.80 -16.85 7.69
C ASP A 288 -11.44 -18.32 7.42
N ASP A 289 -10.43 -18.55 6.56
CA ASP A 289 -10.04 -19.90 6.15
C ASP A 289 -9.66 -20.79 7.34
N SER A 290 -9.02 -20.22 8.38
CA SER A 290 -8.67 -20.96 9.61
C SER A 290 -9.91 -21.52 10.32
N LYS A 291 -10.93 -20.69 10.54
CA LYS A 291 -12.20 -21.13 11.15
C LYS A 291 -12.96 -22.09 10.25
N LEU A 292 -12.94 -21.89 8.93
CA LEU A 292 -13.56 -22.81 7.98
C LEU A 292 -12.97 -24.22 8.12
N PHE A 293 -11.65 -24.34 8.30
CA PHE A 293 -11.02 -25.64 8.52
C PHE A 293 -11.39 -26.31 9.82
N GLU A 294 -11.48 -25.55 10.91
CA GLU A 294 -11.93 -26.09 12.18
C GLU A 294 -13.36 -26.64 12.07
N LEU A 295 -14.22 -25.94 11.33
CA LEU A 295 -15.57 -26.41 11.01
C LEU A 295 -15.54 -27.69 10.17
N TYR A 296 -14.71 -27.76 9.14
CA TYR A 296 -14.56 -29.00 8.37
C TYR A 296 -14.14 -30.16 9.29
N ARG A 297 -13.04 -30.01 10.05
CA ARG A 297 -12.50 -31.05 10.95
C ARG A 297 -13.48 -31.52 12.03
N ALA A 298 -14.29 -30.60 12.57
CA ALA A 298 -15.25 -30.93 13.63
C ALA A 298 -16.55 -31.57 13.10
N ALA A 299 -16.90 -31.34 11.83
CA ALA A 299 -18.14 -31.88 11.26
C ALA A 299 -18.14 -33.41 11.23
N ARG A 300 -19.31 -34.02 11.50
CA ARG A 300 -19.48 -35.48 11.34
C ARG A 300 -19.58 -35.90 9.88
N VAL A 301 -20.13 -35.02 9.04
CA VAL A 301 -20.25 -35.20 7.60
C VAL A 301 -20.47 -33.85 6.94
N LEU A 302 -19.84 -33.63 5.78
CA LEU A 302 -20.20 -32.55 4.87
C LEU A 302 -21.25 -33.06 3.87
N VAL A 303 -22.33 -32.30 3.66
CA VAL A 303 -23.33 -32.57 2.62
C VAL A 303 -23.24 -31.53 1.52
N GLN A 304 -23.08 -31.98 0.27
CA GLN A 304 -23.09 -31.14 -0.93
C GLN A 304 -24.25 -31.54 -1.87
N PRO A 305 -25.46 -30.97 -1.68
CA PRO A 305 -26.70 -31.44 -2.28
C PRO A 305 -26.99 -30.88 -3.68
N SER A 306 -25.96 -30.35 -4.35
CA SER A 306 -26.11 -29.57 -5.57
C SER A 306 -26.72 -30.36 -6.73
N LEU A 307 -27.64 -29.74 -7.48
CA LEU A 307 -28.19 -30.26 -8.74
C LEU A 307 -27.12 -30.33 -9.83
N MET A 308 -26.22 -29.34 -9.86
CA MET A 308 -25.12 -29.28 -10.81
C MET A 308 -23.95 -28.47 -10.25
N GLU A 309 -22.74 -28.99 -10.44
CA GLU A 309 -21.46 -28.34 -10.14
C GLU A 309 -20.50 -28.48 -11.32
N GLY A 310 -19.65 -27.46 -11.52
CA GLY A 310 -18.52 -27.57 -12.44
C GLY A 310 -17.41 -28.50 -11.91
N PHE A 311 -17.22 -28.54 -10.58
CA PHE A 311 -16.26 -29.45 -9.92
C PHE A 311 -16.73 -29.87 -8.52
N GLY A 312 -16.64 -28.96 -7.53
CA GLY A 312 -16.97 -29.23 -6.12
C GLY A 312 -15.79 -29.08 -5.16
N LEU A 313 -15.13 -27.91 -5.15
CA LEU A 313 -13.93 -27.67 -4.33
C LEU A 313 -14.15 -27.91 -2.82
N THR A 314 -15.32 -27.50 -2.30
CA THR A 314 -15.70 -27.68 -0.89
C THR A 314 -15.71 -29.15 -0.46
N ALA A 315 -16.08 -30.07 -1.36
CA ALA A 315 -15.97 -31.50 -1.10
C ALA A 315 -14.50 -31.90 -0.90
N VAL A 316 -13.61 -31.51 -1.82
CA VAL A 316 -12.18 -31.86 -1.72
C VAL A 316 -11.54 -31.27 -0.46
N GLU A 317 -11.88 -30.03 -0.11
CA GLU A 317 -11.41 -29.38 1.13
C GLU A 317 -11.78 -30.20 2.38
N ALA A 318 -13.04 -30.63 2.51
CA ALA A 318 -13.49 -31.47 3.62
C ALA A 318 -12.87 -32.88 3.59
N MET A 319 -12.71 -33.47 2.40
CA MET A 319 -12.06 -34.77 2.26
C MET A 319 -10.60 -34.72 2.74
N LEU A 320 -9.89 -33.60 2.52
CA LEU A 320 -8.51 -33.40 2.99
C LEU A 320 -8.42 -33.23 4.51
N THR A 321 -9.47 -32.74 5.17
CA THR A 321 -9.52 -32.61 6.64
C THR A 321 -9.87 -33.92 7.33
N GLY A 322 -10.12 -34.99 6.57
CA GLY A 322 -10.58 -36.28 7.10
C GLY A 322 -12.07 -36.30 7.39
N THR A 323 -12.83 -35.34 6.88
CA THR A 323 -14.28 -35.27 7.06
C THR A 323 -14.96 -36.04 5.93
N PRO A 324 -15.81 -37.03 6.25
CA PRO A 324 -16.50 -37.77 5.20
C PRO A 324 -17.49 -36.85 4.47
N VAL A 325 -17.66 -37.06 3.17
CA VAL A 325 -18.51 -36.21 2.31
C VAL A 325 -19.62 -37.03 1.68
N LEU A 326 -20.84 -36.49 1.73
CA LEU A 326 -21.97 -36.95 0.94
C LEU A 326 -22.27 -35.93 -0.16
N GLY A 327 -22.28 -36.35 -1.42
CA GLY A 327 -22.58 -35.46 -2.55
C GLY A 327 -23.64 -36.00 -3.50
N SER A 328 -24.29 -35.10 -4.21
CA SER A 328 -25.27 -35.47 -5.22
C SER A 328 -24.66 -36.22 -6.40
N ARG A 329 -25.35 -37.26 -6.87
CA ARG A 329 -25.02 -38.01 -8.09
C ARG A 329 -25.43 -37.22 -9.35
N GLY A 330 -24.65 -37.33 -10.42
CA GLY A 330 -25.06 -36.91 -11.78
C GLY A 330 -24.40 -35.63 -12.31
N SER A 331 -23.45 -35.05 -11.57
CA SER A 331 -22.59 -33.96 -12.06
C SER A 331 -21.13 -34.19 -11.63
N ALA A 332 -20.28 -33.16 -11.67
CA ALA A 332 -18.86 -33.29 -11.34
C ALA A 332 -18.58 -33.81 -9.91
N LEU A 333 -19.54 -33.73 -8.98
CA LEU A 333 -19.36 -34.34 -7.65
C LEU A 333 -19.18 -35.85 -7.69
N SER A 334 -19.78 -36.54 -8.68
CA SER A 334 -19.63 -37.99 -8.82
C SER A 334 -18.19 -38.41 -9.09
N GLU A 335 -17.46 -37.67 -9.93
CA GLU A 335 -16.04 -37.94 -10.18
C GLU A 335 -15.14 -37.48 -9.02
N VAL A 336 -15.52 -36.44 -8.28
CA VAL A 336 -14.76 -35.97 -7.12
C VAL A 336 -14.79 -36.98 -5.99
N ILE A 337 -15.99 -37.45 -5.62
CA ILE A 337 -16.21 -38.40 -4.52
C ILE A 337 -15.85 -39.83 -4.93
N GLY A 338 -16.18 -40.22 -6.16
CA GLY A 338 -15.81 -41.49 -6.79
C GLY A 338 -16.61 -42.71 -6.32
N ASP A 339 -16.90 -42.83 -5.02
CA ASP A 339 -17.64 -43.97 -4.46
C ASP A 339 -19.16 -43.70 -4.46
N ASP A 340 -19.94 -44.65 -4.99
CA ASP A 340 -21.41 -44.54 -5.07
C ASP A 340 -22.10 -44.64 -3.70
N ASP A 341 -21.46 -45.30 -2.72
CA ASP A 341 -21.98 -45.39 -1.34
C ASP A 341 -22.04 -44.02 -0.66
N TYR A 342 -21.23 -43.06 -1.14
CA TYR A 342 -21.12 -41.69 -0.62
C TYR A 342 -21.86 -40.67 -1.49
N GLN A 343 -22.70 -41.16 -2.41
CA GLN A 343 -23.48 -40.32 -3.31
C GLN A 343 -24.98 -40.60 -3.21
N PHE A 344 -25.79 -39.55 -3.31
CA PHE A 344 -27.25 -39.64 -3.23
C PHE A 344 -27.93 -39.03 -4.45
N ASP A 345 -29.18 -39.42 -4.71
CA ASP A 345 -30.02 -38.79 -5.72
C ASP A 345 -30.44 -37.37 -5.28
N PRO A 346 -30.09 -36.31 -6.03
CA PRO A 346 -30.41 -34.92 -5.66
C PRO A 346 -31.91 -34.59 -5.62
N SER A 347 -32.77 -35.51 -6.04
CA SER A 347 -34.24 -35.38 -5.97
C SER A 347 -34.88 -36.19 -4.83
N ASN A 348 -34.08 -36.92 -4.04
CA ASN A 348 -34.59 -37.88 -3.06
C ASN A 348 -34.10 -37.61 -1.64
N ALA A 349 -34.93 -36.94 -0.83
CA ALA A 349 -34.63 -36.65 0.57
C ALA A 349 -34.46 -37.91 1.44
N HIS A 350 -35.16 -39.02 1.13
CA HIS A 350 -35.03 -40.26 1.89
C HIS A 350 -33.65 -40.91 1.69
N ASP A 351 -33.13 -40.87 0.46
CA ASP A 351 -31.78 -41.39 0.15
C ASP A 351 -30.71 -40.62 0.92
N LEU A 352 -30.82 -39.29 0.96
CA LEU A 352 -29.94 -38.44 1.75
C LEU A 352 -30.09 -38.69 3.26
N ALA A 353 -31.31 -38.77 3.78
CA ALA A 353 -31.57 -39.01 5.20
C ALA A 353 -30.94 -40.33 5.68
N ASN A 354 -31.12 -41.42 4.93
CA ASN A 354 -30.54 -42.73 5.25
C ASN A 354 -29.00 -42.68 5.34
N LYS A 355 -28.35 -41.89 4.47
CA LYS A 355 -26.88 -41.73 4.45
C LYS A 355 -26.38 -40.85 5.58
N ILE A 356 -27.09 -39.74 5.87
CA ILE A 356 -26.80 -38.90 7.04
C ILE A 356 -26.92 -39.74 8.31
N GLU A 357 -28.03 -40.48 8.49
CA GLU A 357 -28.22 -41.36 9.65
C GLU A 357 -27.08 -42.36 9.79
N ARG A 358 -26.69 -43.03 8.68
CA ARG A 358 -25.57 -43.98 8.70
C ARG A 358 -24.27 -43.34 9.19
N PHE A 359 -23.90 -42.15 8.71
CA PHE A 359 -22.65 -41.51 9.12
C PHE A 359 -22.71 -40.97 10.56
N LEU A 360 -23.89 -40.62 11.07
CA LEU A 360 -24.08 -40.19 12.45
C LEU A 360 -24.07 -41.36 13.45
N THR A 361 -24.48 -42.56 13.02
CA THR A 361 -24.72 -43.71 13.92
C THR A 361 -23.72 -44.87 13.76
N ASP A 362 -23.10 -45.03 12.60
CA ASP A 362 -22.10 -46.07 12.29
C ASP A 362 -20.71 -45.46 12.07
N GLU A 363 -20.02 -45.26 13.19
CA GLU A 363 -18.67 -44.68 13.24
C GLU A 363 -17.66 -45.44 12.36
N PRO A 364 -17.60 -46.79 12.34
CA PRO A 364 -16.77 -47.54 11.38
C PRO A 364 -17.03 -47.19 9.90
N SER A 365 -18.29 -46.98 9.49
CA SER A 365 -18.62 -46.56 8.12
C SER A 365 -18.12 -45.14 7.83
N ALA A 366 -18.32 -44.20 8.76
CA ALA A 366 -17.84 -42.82 8.61
C ALA A 366 -16.30 -42.75 8.52
N GLN A 367 -15.59 -43.54 9.34
CA GLN A 367 -14.12 -43.62 9.31
C GLN A 367 -13.59 -44.26 8.01
N ARG A 368 -14.32 -45.24 7.46
CA ARG A 368 -13.97 -45.81 6.16
C ARG A 368 -14.11 -44.77 5.06
N ALA A 369 -15.23 -44.05 5.04
CA ALA A 369 -15.48 -42.97 4.09
C ALA A 369 -14.41 -41.89 4.17
N SER A 370 -14.10 -41.42 5.38
CA SER A 370 -13.02 -40.47 5.66
C SER A 370 -11.67 -40.91 5.06
N ARG A 371 -11.23 -42.15 5.31
CA ARG A 371 -9.96 -42.67 4.79
C ARG A 371 -9.93 -42.73 3.26
N GLN A 372 -11.01 -43.20 2.64
CA GLN A 372 -11.10 -43.31 1.17
C GLN A 372 -11.17 -41.93 0.52
N ASN A 373 -12.00 -41.04 1.07
CA ASN A 373 -12.10 -39.65 0.67
C ASN A 373 -10.74 -38.94 0.76
N LEU A 374 -9.98 -39.11 1.85
CA LEU A 374 -8.66 -38.50 2.01
C LEU A 374 -7.65 -38.97 0.95
N VAL A 375 -7.64 -40.26 0.61
CA VAL A 375 -6.78 -40.81 -0.45
C VAL A 375 -7.16 -40.20 -1.81
N ARG A 376 -8.45 -40.12 -2.12
CA ARG A 376 -8.97 -39.54 -3.36
C ARG A 376 -8.66 -38.04 -3.46
N ALA A 377 -8.84 -37.29 -2.38
CA ALA A 377 -8.64 -35.84 -2.37
C ALA A 377 -7.19 -35.43 -2.72
N LYS A 378 -6.20 -36.24 -2.30
CA LYS A 378 -4.79 -36.06 -2.64
C LYS A 378 -4.49 -36.18 -4.13
N GLU A 379 -5.44 -36.67 -4.94
CA GLU A 379 -5.25 -36.75 -6.38
C GLU A 379 -5.44 -35.39 -7.09
N PHE A 380 -6.15 -34.46 -6.44
CA PHE A 380 -6.47 -33.12 -6.96
C PHE A 380 -5.42 -32.10 -6.52
N SER A 381 -4.44 -31.85 -7.38
CA SER A 381 -3.34 -30.92 -7.11
C SER A 381 -3.10 -30.01 -8.31
N TRP A 382 -2.72 -28.76 -8.01
CA TRP A 382 -2.46 -27.78 -9.06
C TRP A 382 -1.25 -28.13 -9.93
N GLU A 383 -0.27 -28.83 -9.37
CA GLU A 383 0.87 -29.37 -10.13
C GLU A 383 0.40 -30.30 -11.25
N ARG A 384 -0.49 -31.26 -10.93
CA ARG A 384 -1.07 -32.17 -11.94
C ARG A 384 -1.94 -31.43 -12.94
N THR A 385 -2.73 -30.45 -12.49
CA THR A 385 -3.57 -29.63 -13.38
C THR A 385 -2.73 -28.81 -14.36
N ALA A 386 -1.70 -28.13 -13.88
CA ALA A 386 -0.77 -27.37 -14.71
C ALA A 386 0.00 -28.28 -15.67
N GLY A 387 0.46 -29.45 -15.21
CA GLY A 387 1.14 -30.44 -16.06
C GLY A 387 0.25 -30.95 -17.20
N ARG A 388 -1.00 -31.35 -16.90
CA ARG A 388 -1.97 -31.80 -17.91
C ARG A 388 -2.32 -30.70 -18.91
N ALA A 389 -2.44 -29.46 -18.44
CA ALA A 389 -2.66 -28.32 -19.31
C ALA A 389 -1.47 -28.12 -20.24
N LEU A 390 -0.24 -28.05 -19.71
CA LEU A 390 0.98 -27.87 -20.50
C LEU A 390 1.18 -28.99 -21.52
N ASP A 391 0.96 -30.25 -21.14
CA ASP A 391 1.02 -31.40 -22.04
C ASP A 391 0.01 -31.30 -23.19
N THR A 392 -1.16 -30.69 -22.93
CA THR A 392 -2.17 -30.43 -23.96
C THR A 392 -1.73 -29.30 -24.87
N LEU A 393 -1.26 -28.18 -24.30
CA LEU A 393 -0.80 -27.01 -25.03
C LEU A 393 0.38 -27.35 -25.97
N LEU A 394 1.33 -28.18 -25.52
CA LEU A 394 2.48 -28.61 -26.32
C LEU A 394 2.10 -29.52 -27.51
N LYS A 395 0.91 -30.13 -27.50
CA LYS A 395 0.41 -30.98 -28.59
C LYS A 395 -0.40 -30.20 -29.63
N ILE A 396 -0.78 -28.95 -29.34
CA ILE A 396 -1.49 -28.11 -30.30
C ILE A 396 -0.51 -27.80 -31.43
N ASP A 397 -0.93 -28.10 -32.66
CA ASP A 397 -0.14 -27.80 -33.85
C ASP A 397 -0.03 -26.28 -34.00
N VAL A 398 1.09 -25.74 -33.54
CA VAL A 398 1.45 -24.36 -33.80
C VAL A 398 1.97 -24.34 -35.23
N ASN A 399 1.07 -24.25 -36.21
CA ASN A 399 1.48 -23.99 -37.58
C ASN A 399 2.43 -22.80 -37.54
N PRO A 400 3.72 -22.98 -37.90
CA PRO A 400 4.64 -21.87 -37.94
C PRO A 400 4.23 -21.04 -39.15
N VAL A 401 3.22 -20.18 -38.98
CA VAL A 401 3.02 -19.06 -39.88
C VAL A 401 4.35 -18.32 -39.81
N PRO A 402 5.11 -18.24 -40.93
CA PRO A 402 6.43 -17.65 -40.91
C PRO A 402 6.36 -16.26 -40.29
N LEU A 403 7.31 -15.96 -39.40
CA LEU A 403 7.60 -14.62 -38.86
C LEU A 403 7.96 -13.66 -40.00
N SER A 404 7.01 -13.29 -40.85
CA SER A 404 7.12 -12.25 -41.89
C SER A 404 5.81 -12.15 -42.69
N GLN A 405 4.79 -11.52 -42.14
CA GLN A 405 4.20 -10.40 -42.85
C GLN A 405 4.39 -9.23 -41.90
N ASP A 406 5.12 -8.21 -42.39
CA ASP A 406 5.43 -6.95 -41.73
C ASP A 406 4.43 -6.62 -40.59
N LEU A 407 4.90 -6.30 -39.38
CA LEU A 407 4.03 -5.79 -38.30
C LEU A 407 3.12 -4.67 -38.82
N GLN A 408 3.60 -3.92 -39.82
CA GLN A 408 2.82 -2.95 -40.57
C GLN A 408 1.65 -3.59 -41.34
N SER A 409 1.82 -4.71 -42.05
CA SER A 409 0.73 -5.42 -42.74
C SER A 409 -0.35 -5.91 -41.77
N SER A 410 0.04 -6.46 -40.61
CA SER A 410 -0.92 -6.82 -39.57
C SER A 410 -1.61 -5.56 -39.03
N ARG A 411 -0.86 -4.50 -38.74
CA ARG A 411 -1.42 -3.21 -38.29
C ARG A 411 -2.43 -2.65 -39.30
N ASP A 412 -2.14 -2.72 -40.60
CA ASP A 412 -3.02 -2.24 -41.67
C ASP A 412 -4.33 -3.05 -41.70
N MET A 413 -4.27 -4.38 -41.55
CA MET A 413 -5.44 -5.25 -41.48
C MET A 413 -6.34 -4.94 -40.27
N TYR A 414 -5.76 -4.73 -39.09
CA TYR A 414 -6.51 -4.33 -37.89
C TYR A 414 -7.10 -2.92 -38.05
N GLY A 415 -6.36 -1.99 -38.66
CA GLY A 415 -6.82 -0.64 -38.97
C GLY A 415 -8.01 -0.64 -39.95
N GLU A 416 -7.95 -1.45 -41.01
CA GLU A 416 -9.05 -1.63 -41.95
C GLU A 416 -10.29 -2.21 -41.28
N ALA A 417 -10.12 -3.24 -40.44
CA ALA A 417 -11.23 -3.81 -39.68
C ALA A 417 -11.89 -2.77 -38.74
N ALA A 418 -11.08 -1.96 -38.05
CA ALA A 418 -11.57 -0.93 -37.13
C ALA A 418 -12.22 0.27 -37.83
N SER A 419 -11.80 0.60 -39.06
CA SER A 419 -12.37 1.69 -39.87
C SER A 419 -13.87 1.52 -40.17
N LYS A 420 -14.41 0.32 -39.99
CA LYS A 420 -15.82 -0.01 -40.20
C LYS A 420 -16.70 0.40 -39.01
N PHE A 421 -16.11 0.76 -37.88
CA PHE A 421 -16.82 1.19 -36.68
C PHE A 421 -17.18 2.67 -36.76
N ALA A 422 -18.33 3.04 -36.21
CA ALA A 422 -18.79 4.42 -36.15
C ALA A 422 -18.12 5.18 -34.98
N LEU A 423 -16.79 5.28 -35.01
CA LEU A 423 -15.95 5.92 -34.00
C LEU A 423 -15.01 6.95 -34.63
N GLU A 424 -14.57 7.91 -33.83
CA GLU A 424 -13.61 8.92 -34.29
C GLU A 424 -12.24 8.28 -34.56
N PRO A 425 -11.54 8.63 -35.66
CA PRO A 425 -10.24 8.05 -36.00
C PRO A 425 -9.19 8.18 -34.87
N ILE A 426 -9.26 9.26 -34.09
CA ILE A 426 -8.35 9.46 -32.95
C ILE A 426 -8.59 8.47 -31.80
N GLU A 427 -9.84 8.03 -31.59
CA GLU A 427 -10.19 7.02 -30.58
C GLU A 427 -9.63 5.65 -30.99
N ILE A 428 -9.82 5.29 -32.27
CA ILE A 428 -9.25 4.07 -32.87
C ILE A 428 -7.73 4.07 -32.75
N ALA A 429 -7.08 5.16 -33.18
CA ALA A 429 -5.62 5.28 -33.15
C ALA A 429 -5.06 5.18 -31.72
N LYS A 430 -5.71 5.82 -30.74
CA LYS A 430 -5.31 5.73 -29.32
C LYS A 430 -5.45 4.31 -28.77
N ALA A 431 -6.56 3.63 -29.05
CA ALA A 431 -6.80 2.27 -28.57
C ALA A 431 -5.71 1.30 -29.03
N PHE A 432 -5.33 1.35 -30.32
CA PHE A 432 -4.24 0.51 -30.84
C PHE A 432 -2.86 0.96 -30.36
N ALA A 433 -2.56 2.26 -30.37
CA ALA A 433 -1.25 2.77 -29.96
C ALA A 433 -0.92 2.47 -28.50
N ASN A 434 -1.93 2.51 -27.61
CA ASN A 434 -1.79 2.19 -26.19
C ASN A 434 -1.79 0.67 -25.92
N SER A 435 -2.26 -0.14 -26.87
CA SER A 435 -2.31 -1.61 -26.74
C SER A 435 -1.10 -2.29 -27.41
N GLU A 436 -0.29 -1.57 -28.17
CA GLU A 436 0.87 -2.12 -28.84
C GLU A 436 2.08 -2.27 -27.89
N VAL A 437 2.66 -3.47 -27.85
CA VAL A 437 3.83 -3.71 -26.99
C VAL A 437 5.11 -3.19 -27.63
N ARG A 438 5.85 -2.40 -26.86
CA ARG A 438 7.16 -1.87 -27.25
C ARG A 438 8.25 -2.56 -26.45
N LYS A 439 9.25 -3.13 -27.14
CA LYS A 439 10.43 -3.73 -26.50
C LYS A 439 11.44 -2.63 -26.16
N PHE A 440 11.87 -2.58 -24.90
CA PHE A 440 12.91 -1.68 -24.42
C PHE A 440 13.99 -2.50 -23.72
N THR A 441 15.26 -2.10 -23.89
CA THR A 441 16.42 -2.84 -23.40
C THR A 441 17.22 -2.10 -22.34
N GLU A 442 16.84 -0.88 -21.98
CA GLU A 442 17.62 0.02 -21.13
C GLU A 442 16.77 0.54 -19.98
N GLU A 443 17.28 0.45 -18.74
CA GLU A 443 16.70 1.07 -17.55
C GLU A 443 17.00 2.58 -17.54
N ARG A 444 16.07 3.38 -17.01
CA ARG A 444 16.20 4.83 -16.91
C ARG A 444 15.80 5.28 -15.52
N LEU A 445 16.51 6.28 -14.98
CA LEU A 445 16.13 6.95 -13.74
C LEU A 445 15.56 8.33 -14.08
N PHE A 446 14.32 8.57 -13.69
CA PHE A 446 13.70 9.88 -13.75
C PHE A 446 13.62 10.49 -12.36
N ILE A 447 13.98 11.76 -12.23
CA ILE A 447 14.10 12.47 -10.96
C ILE A 447 13.18 13.69 -10.98
N ASP A 448 12.20 13.71 -10.08
CA ASP A 448 11.32 14.85 -9.88
C ASP A 448 12.07 16.03 -9.25
N ALA A 449 11.96 17.19 -9.89
CA ALA A 449 12.43 18.48 -9.39
C ALA A 449 11.34 19.57 -9.56
N SER A 450 10.06 19.17 -9.51
CA SER A 450 8.93 20.06 -9.83
C SER A 450 8.85 21.30 -8.94
N SER A 451 8.89 21.16 -7.62
CA SER A 451 8.80 22.30 -6.69
C SER A 451 9.99 23.25 -6.86
N THR A 452 11.20 22.70 -6.98
CA THR A 452 12.48 23.41 -7.12
C THR A 452 12.58 24.18 -8.43
N LEU A 453 12.05 23.64 -9.53
CA LEU A 453 12.09 24.28 -10.84
C LEU A 453 10.97 25.32 -11.01
N LEU A 454 9.79 25.10 -10.42
CA LEU A 454 8.65 26.01 -10.51
C LEU A 454 8.73 27.16 -9.48
N HIS A 455 9.24 26.89 -8.29
CA HIS A 455 9.30 27.82 -7.16
C HIS A 455 10.72 27.85 -6.58
N ASP A 456 11.26 29.04 -6.28
CA ASP A 456 12.55 29.16 -5.57
C ASP A 456 12.28 29.80 -4.21
N HIS A 457 12.18 28.96 -3.19
CA HIS A 457 11.98 29.34 -1.81
C HIS A 457 13.31 29.38 -1.04
N ALA A 458 14.43 29.04 -1.69
CA ALA A 458 15.76 28.95 -1.11
C ALA A 458 15.80 28.08 0.17
N THR A 459 15.07 26.95 0.17
CA THR A 459 15.02 26.02 1.31
C THR A 459 16.19 25.03 1.30
N GLY A 460 16.45 24.40 2.45
CA GLY A 460 17.44 23.32 2.55
C GLY A 460 17.12 22.13 1.64
N ILE A 461 15.83 21.80 1.47
CA ILE A 461 15.39 20.73 0.56
C ILE A 461 15.76 21.06 -0.89
N GLN A 462 15.48 22.29 -1.34
CA GLN A 462 15.83 22.71 -2.70
C GLN A 462 17.33 22.70 -2.96
N ARG A 463 18.17 22.96 -1.94
CA ARG A 463 19.63 22.75 -2.03
C ARG A 463 19.95 21.28 -2.29
N VAL A 464 19.36 20.34 -1.54
CA VAL A 464 19.57 18.90 -1.74
C VAL A 464 19.17 18.48 -3.15
N VAL A 465 17.99 18.88 -3.63
CA VAL A 465 17.53 18.55 -4.99
C VAL A 465 18.51 19.06 -6.04
N LYS A 466 18.97 20.32 -5.93
CA LYS A 466 19.95 20.91 -6.86
C LYS A 466 21.28 20.16 -6.86
N GLU A 467 21.83 19.84 -5.70
CA GLU A 467 23.12 19.17 -5.57
C GLU A 467 23.08 17.72 -6.07
N ILE A 468 22.02 16.97 -5.75
CA ILE A 468 21.82 15.60 -6.22
C ILE A 468 21.66 15.57 -7.75
N CYS A 469 20.78 16.40 -8.30
CA CYS A 469 20.57 16.49 -9.74
C CYS A 469 21.87 16.90 -10.47
N SER A 470 22.60 17.90 -9.97
CA SER A 470 23.89 18.32 -10.52
C SER A 470 24.92 17.18 -10.51
N SER A 471 25.05 16.48 -9.38
CA SER A 471 26.01 15.38 -9.21
C SER A 471 25.68 14.18 -10.11
N LEU A 472 24.40 13.85 -10.28
CA LEU A 472 23.96 12.76 -11.17
C LEU A 472 24.09 13.11 -12.66
N SER A 473 24.02 14.40 -13.01
CA SER A 473 24.17 14.87 -14.39
C SER A 473 25.63 15.05 -14.83
N ASN A 474 26.55 15.33 -13.91
CA ASN A 474 27.96 15.59 -14.21
C ASN A 474 28.83 14.33 -14.33
N ARG A 475 28.25 13.14 -14.12
CA ARG A 475 28.96 11.88 -14.32
C ARG A 475 29.24 11.66 -15.81
N PRO A 476 30.47 11.30 -16.20
CA PRO A 476 30.72 10.91 -17.59
C PRO A 476 29.76 9.76 -17.92
N ASN A 477 29.09 9.85 -19.08
CA ASN A 477 28.26 8.79 -19.63
C ASN A 477 29.12 7.53 -19.82
N GLU A 478 29.33 6.75 -18.75
CA GLU A 478 29.55 5.32 -18.91
C GLU A 478 28.31 4.80 -19.64
N ILE A 479 28.55 3.98 -20.66
CA ILE A 479 27.53 3.48 -21.58
C ILE A 479 26.42 2.79 -20.77
N GLY A 480 25.34 3.51 -20.46
CA GLY A 480 24.20 2.98 -19.69
C GLY A 480 23.57 3.92 -18.65
N ASP A 481 24.27 4.93 -18.13
CA ASP A 481 23.75 5.79 -17.06
C ASP A 481 22.92 6.96 -17.60
N ARG A 482 21.60 6.76 -17.77
CA ARG A 482 20.67 7.81 -18.22
C ARG A 482 19.77 8.29 -17.08
N ASN A 483 20.22 9.36 -16.42
CA ASN A 483 19.44 10.10 -15.45
C ASN A 483 18.71 11.26 -16.16
N PHE A 484 17.40 11.37 -15.94
CA PHE A 484 16.55 12.40 -16.52
C PHE A 484 15.92 13.24 -15.42
N ILE A 485 16.18 14.55 -15.43
CA ILE A 485 15.50 15.48 -14.54
C ILE A 485 14.16 15.82 -15.17
N MET A 486 13.10 15.76 -14.37
CA MET A 486 11.75 16.05 -14.82
C MET A 486 11.01 16.99 -13.88
N PHE A 487 10.00 17.65 -14.43
CA PHE A 487 9.04 18.44 -13.69
C PHE A 487 7.65 18.28 -14.29
N SER A 488 6.62 18.49 -13.47
CA SER A 488 5.23 18.58 -13.91
C SER A 488 4.67 19.94 -13.51
N ASP A 489 4.06 20.66 -14.45
CA ASP A 489 3.21 21.80 -14.12
C ASP A 489 1.78 21.32 -13.79
N SER A 490 0.90 22.25 -13.42
CA SER A 490 -0.50 21.98 -13.08
C SER A 490 -1.35 21.44 -14.26
N LYS A 491 -0.78 21.21 -15.45
CA LYS A 491 -1.48 20.66 -16.63
C LYS A 491 -1.30 19.15 -16.80
N MET A 492 -0.84 18.44 -15.75
CA MET A 492 -0.77 16.97 -15.69
C MET A 492 0.23 16.32 -16.68
N THR A 493 1.20 17.06 -17.23
CA THR A 493 2.20 16.50 -18.15
C THR A 493 3.62 16.62 -17.62
N TRP A 494 4.32 15.48 -17.51
CA TRP A 494 5.74 15.43 -17.16
C TRP A 494 6.61 15.85 -18.34
N GLN A 495 7.52 16.77 -18.06
CA GLN A 495 8.43 17.39 -19.00
C GLN A 495 9.88 17.14 -18.55
N GLN A 496 10.77 16.93 -19.52
CA GLN A 496 12.20 16.80 -19.24
C GLN A 496 12.85 18.19 -19.12
N ALA A 497 13.60 18.41 -18.04
CA ALA A 497 14.46 19.59 -17.87
C ALA A 497 15.90 19.30 -18.33
N GLN A 498 16.61 20.33 -18.79
CA GLN A 498 18.04 20.23 -19.07
C GLN A 498 18.85 20.35 -17.78
N SER A 499 19.98 19.64 -17.70
CA SER A 499 20.83 19.66 -16.49
C SER A 499 21.37 21.06 -16.16
N SER A 500 21.60 21.90 -17.17
CA SER A 500 21.99 23.31 -16.99
C SER A 500 20.89 24.20 -16.42
N GLU A 501 19.64 23.72 -16.39
CA GLU A 501 18.48 24.45 -15.89
C GLU A 501 18.22 24.20 -14.41
N ILE A 502 18.78 23.16 -13.77
CA ILE A 502 18.50 22.89 -12.35
C ILE A 502 18.95 24.02 -11.40
N THR A 503 19.94 24.80 -11.82
CA THR A 503 20.44 25.97 -11.09
C THR A 503 19.77 27.28 -11.48
N LYS A 504 18.86 27.28 -12.47
CA LYS A 504 18.16 28.46 -12.99
C LYS A 504 16.65 28.27 -12.94
N LYS A 505 15.90 29.28 -12.52
CA LYS A 505 14.43 29.20 -12.56
C LYS A 505 13.95 29.07 -14.00
N ILE A 506 13.18 28.02 -14.30
CA ILE A 506 12.58 27.81 -15.63
C ILE A 506 11.44 28.83 -15.80
N SER A 507 11.48 29.65 -16.86
CA SER A 507 10.36 30.54 -17.15
C SER A 507 9.19 29.75 -17.79
N LYS A 508 7.96 30.24 -17.67
CA LYS A 508 6.79 29.67 -18.39
C LYS A 508 7.01 29.53 -19.90
N ARG A 509 7.95 30.30 -20.48
CA ARG A 509 8.29 30.29 -21.91
C ARG A 509 9.28 29.20 -22.28
N ASP A 510 10.11 28.76 -21.34
CA ASP A 510 11.12 27.71 -21.53
C ASP A 510 10.48 26.30 -21.40
N ALA A 511 9.47 26.16 -20.54
CA ALA A 511 8.66 24.94 -20.43
C ALA A 511 7.99 24.53 -21.76
N LEU A 512 7.69 25.49 -22.64
CA LEU A 512 7.09 25.27 -23.97
C LEU A 512 8.03 24.61 -24.99
N GLY A 513 9.34 24.53 -24.72
CA GLY A 513 10.34 23.86 -25.57
C GLY A 513 10.73 22.45 -25.13
N SER A 514 10.19 21.97 -23.99
CA SER A 514 10.54 20.68 -23.40
C SER A 514 9.78 19.51 -24.04
N SER A 515 10.44 18.36 -24.18
CA SER A 515 9.81 17.15 -24.73
C SER A 515 8.99 16.43 -23.68
N ASN A 516 7.76 16.05 -24.02
CA ASN A 516 6.92 15.18 -23.18
C ASN A 516 7.65 13.87 -22.87
N ILE A 517 7.58 13.45 -21.61
CA ILE A 517 8.13 12.18 -21.18
C ILE A 517 7.11 11.07 -21.42
N TYR A 518 7.56 10.01 -22.09
CA TYR A 518 6.83 8.76 -22.18
C TYR A 518 7.55 7.70 -21.37
N PHE A 519 6.90 7.26 -20.31
CA PHE A 519 7.38 6.19 -19.45
C PHE A 519 7.24 4.84 -20.14
N ARG A 520 8.09 3.92 -19.71
CA ARG A 520 8.25 2.57 -20.22
C ARG A 520 8.21 1.60 -19.04
N PRO A 521 7.80 0.34 -19.26
CA PRO A 521 8.03 -0.71 -18.28
C PRO A 521 9.52 -0.73 -17.86
N SER A 522 9.77 -0.97 -16.57
CA SER A 522 11.12 -0.96 -15.94
C SER A 522 11.80 0.41 -15.77
N ASP A 523 11.11 1.54 -16.03
CA ASP A 523 11.64 2.84 -15.60
C ASP A 523 11.57 2.99 -14.07
N HIS A 524 12.58 3.64 -13.49
CA HIS A 524 12.60 4.06 -12.09
C HIS A 524 12.26 5.55 -12.00
N VAL A 525 11.32 5.89 -11.13
CA VAL A 525 10.89 7.27 -10.86
C VAL A 525 11.19 7.60 -9.41
N LEU A 526 12.06 8.59 -9.20
CA LEU A 526 12.40 9.14 -7.89
C LEU A 526 11.67 10.47 -7.69
N MET A 527 10.68 10.49 -6.81
CA MET A 527 10.01 11.71 -6.34
C MET A 527 10.90 12.40 -5.29
N LEU A 528 11.97 13.07 -5.75
CA LEU A 528 12.99 13.67 -4.89
C LEU A 528 12.53 14.99 -4.24
N ASP A 529 11.67 15.74 -4.90
CA ASP A 529 11.32 17.10 -4.50
C ASP A 529 10.24 17.16 -3.40
N SER A 530 10.15 18.29 -2.69
CA SER A 530 9.08 18.57 -1.71
C SER A 530 7.83 19.15 -2.39
N SER A 531 7.32 18.46 -3.40
CA SER A 531 6.11 18.84 -4.15
C SER A 531 4.81 18.46 -3.42
N TRP A 532 4.71 18.78 -2.13
CA TRP A 532 3.60 18.38 -1.27
C TRP A 532 2.25 18.91 -1.76
N ASP A 533 2.22 20.13 -2.28
CA ASP A 533 1.05 20.79 -2.85
C ASP A 533 0.64 20.25 -4.23
N LEU A 534 1.52 19.51 -4.92
CA LEU A 534 1.26 18.94 -6.25
C LEU A 534 0.76 17.49 -6.22
N HIS A 535 0.55 16.89 -5.04
CA HIS A 535 0.19 15.47 -4.91
C HIS A 535 -1.09 15.09 -5.67
N GLU A 536 -2.09 15.99 -5.74
CA GLU A 536 -3.30 15.77 -6.54
C GLU A 536 -3.01 15.83 -8.05
N THR A 537 -2.13 16.74 -8.46
CA THR A 537 -1.74 16.92 -9.87
C THR A 537 -0.90 15.73 -10.36
N HIS A 538 -0.10 15.11 -9.49
CA HIS A 538 0.71 13.95 -9.87
C HIS A 538 -0.10 12.65 -9.98
N LEU A 539 -1.32 12.59 -9.41
CA LEU A 539 -2.09 11.35 -9.23
C LEU A 539 -2.29 10.54 -10.53
N ALA A 540 -2.78 11.17 -11.61
CA ALA A 540 -3.07 10.45 -12.86
C ALA A 540 -1.79 9.85 -13.50
N SER A 541 -0.68 10.57 -13.40
CA SER A 541 0.61 10.12 -13.89
C SER A 541 1.18 9.00 -13.02
N LEU A 542 1.06 9.09 -11.69
CA LEU A 542 1.46 8.02 -10.77
C LEU A 542 0.67 6.73 -11.01
N ILE A 543 -0.64 6.82 -11.25
CA ILE A 543 -1.45 5.66 -11.66
C ILE A 543 -0.88 5.04 -12.93
N SER A 544 -0.61 5.86 -13.94
CA SER A 544 -0.08 5.40 -15.24
C SER A 544 1.29 4.72 -15.09
N LEU A 545 2.18 5.28 -14.27
CA LEU A 545 3.48 4.69 -13.93
C LEU A 545 3.32 3.31 -13.26
N ARG A 546 2.46 3.23 -12.25
CA ARG A 546 2.22 1.98 -11.51
C ARG A 546 1.58 0.91 -12.37
N LEU A 547 0.71 1.26 -13.32
CA LEU A 547 0.17 0.34 -14.31
C LEU A 547 1.26 -0.30 -15.18
N LEU A 548 2.18 0.53 -15.68
CA LEU A 548 3.32 0.06 -16.48
C LEU A 548 4.30 -0.80 -15.68
N GLY A 549 4.16 -0.85 -14.34
CA GLY A 549 5.07 -1.55 -13.46
C GLY A 549 6.32 -0.78 -13.12
N CYS A 550 6.33 0.54 -13.33
CA CYS A 550 7.45 1.39 -12.91
C CYS A 550 7.63 1.35 -11.40
N ASP A 551 8.90 1.43 -10.97
CA ASP A 551 9.26 1.65 -9.58
C ASP A 551 9.11 3.14 -9.26
N VAL A 552 8.37 3.46 -8.20
CA VAL A 552 8.14 4.83 -7.75
C VAL A 552 8.68 4.95 -6.33
N ALA A 553 9.85 5.58 -6.19
CA ALA A 553 10.49 5.84 -4.93
C ALA A 553 10.20 7.29 -4.48
N THR A 554 9.61 7.48 -3.30
CA THR A 554 9.35 8.82 -2.76
C THR A 554 10.38 9.21 -1.71
N CYS A 555 10.93 10.42 -1.84
CA CYS A 555 11.82 10.97 -0.83
C CYS A 555 11.04 11.45 0.39
N LEU A 556 11.45 11.01 1.58
CA LEU A 556 10.96 11.53 2.86
C LEU A 556 12.09 12.24 3.60
N TYR A 557 11.98 13.57 3.72
CA TYR A 557 12.99 14.40 4.38
C TYR A 557 12.90 14.33 5.90
N ASP A 558 11.68 14.35 6.45
CA ASP A 558 11.44 14.25 7.88
C ASP A 558 9.97 13.91 8.18
N THR A 559 9.67 13.59 9.44
CA THR A 559 8.31 13.35 9.96
C THR A 559 7.83 14.49 10.87
N ILE A 560 8.52 15.64 10.86
CA ILE A 560 8.31 16.76 11.81
C ILE A 560 6.87 17.28 11.74
N PRO A 561 6.23 17.43 10.56
CA PRO A 561 4.82 17.86 10.51
C PRO A 561 3.84 16.88 11.17
N LEU A 562 4.22 15.61 11.38
CA LEU A 562 3.40 14.61 12.07
C LEU A 562 3.66 14.61 13.58
N LYS A 563 4.94 14.63 13.99
CA LYS A 563 5.39 14.45 15.38
C LYS A 563 5.54 15.75 16.15
N HIS A 564 5.84 16.85 15.47
CA HIS A 564 6.00 18.18 16.05
C HIS A 564 5.14 19.26 15.37
N PRO A 565 3.82 19.01 15.15
CA PRO A 565 2.96 19.99 14.47
C PRO A 565 2.93 21.35 15.16
N ALA A 566 3.15 21.43 16.48
CA ALA A 566 3.22 22.69 17.22
C ALA A 566 4.37 23.62 16.76
N MET A 567 5.41 23.04 16.18
CA MET A 567 6.63 23.75 15.80
C MET A 567 6.67 24.10 14.30
N CYS A 568 5.61 23.75 13.56
CA CYS A 568 5.45 24.00 12.13
C CYS A 568 4.56 25.22 11.85
N ASP A 569 4.56 25.69 10.61
CA ASP A 569 3.47 26.53 10.12
C ASP A 569 2.15 25.74 10.19
N LYS A 570 1.03 26.37 10.57
CA LYS A 570 -0.26 25.67 10.78
C LYS A 570 -0.77 24.90 9.56
N ASN A 571 -0.43 25.36 8.34
CA ASN A 571 -0.93 24.76 7.12
C ASN A 571 -0.07 23.57 6.70
N MET A 572 1.13 23.43 7.28
CA MET A 572 2.08 22.39 6.92
C MET A 572 1.61 20.98 7.35
N PRO A 573 1.22 20.70 8.62
CA PRO A 573 0.73 19.39 9.02
C PRO A 573 -0.41 18.81 8.16
N PRO A 574 -1.50 19.54 7.84
CA PRO A 574 -2.58 18.99 7.03
C PRO A 574 -2.14 18.71 5.57
N VAL A 575 -1.40 19.63 4.94
CA VAL A 575 -0.90 19.44 3.56
C VAL A 575 0.07 18.25 3.50
N PHE A 576 1.00 18.17 4.46
CA PHE A 576 1.94 17.06 4.56
C PHE A 576 1.23 15.72 4.76
N THR A 577 0.18 15.68 5.59
CA THR A 577 -0.58 14.46 5.85
C THR A 577 -1.28 13.95 4.58
N GLU A 578 -1.91 14.82 3.80
CA GLU A 578 -2.57 14.41 2.55
C GLU A 578 -1.56 14.00 1.48
N TRP A 579 -0.41 14.69 1.39
CA TRP A 579 0.72 14.26 0.57
C TRP A 579 1.24 12.87 0.99
N LEU A 580 1.48 12.63 2.28
CA LEU A 580 2.01 11.35 2.78
C LEU A 580 1.04 10.21 2.49
N LYS A 581 -0.27 10.43 2.67
CA LYS A 581 -1.30 9.46 2.28
C LYS A 581 -1.17 9.11 0.80
N SER A 582 -1.11 10.13 -0.07
CA SER A 582 -0.93 9.90 -1.52
C SER A 582 0.38 9.14 -1.81
N ALA A 583 1.49 9.53 -1.19
CA ALA A 583 2.78 8.86 -1.36
C ALA A 583 2.73 7.38 -0.91
N LEU A 584 2.08 7.06 0.21
CA LEU A 584 1.90 5.68 0.69
C LEU A 584 1.02 4.84 -0.25
N LEU A 585 0.04 5.46 -0.93
CA LEU A 585 -0.82 4.76 -1.89
C LEU A 585 -0.05 4.37 -3.17
N TRP A 586 0.85 5.24 -3.63
CA TRP A 586 1.39 5.16 -4.99
C TRP A 586 2.87 4.79 -5.08
N SER A 587 3.64 4.88 -4.00
CA SER A 587 5.06 4.52 -4.01
C SER A 587 5.27 3.01 -3.89
N THR A 588 6.28 2.48 -4.58
CA THR A 588 6.83 1.14 -4.31
C THR A 588 7.90 1.15 -3.24
N GLY A 589 8.45 2.32 -2.94
CA GLY A 589 9.37 2.51 -1.84
C GLY A 589 9.47 3.96 -1.38
N PHE A 590 10.02 4.14 -0.19
CA PHE A 590 10.45 5.42 0.34
C PHE A 590 11.96 5.43 0.52
N VAL A 591 12.57 6.56 0.23
CA VAL A 591 13.98 6.79 0.47
C VAL A 591 14.13 8.00 1.38
N CYS A 592 14.79 7.82 2.52
CA CYS A 592 14.87 8.83 3.57
C CYS A 592 16.28 9.44 3.63
N ILE A 593 16.38 10.72 3.99
CA ILE A 593 17.68 11.39 4.07
C ILE A 593 18.53 10.96 5.28
N SER A 594 17.99 10.11 6.15
CA SER A 594 18.69 9.52 7.31
C SER A 594 18.09 8.17 7.68
N ARG A 595 18.87 7.34 8.37
CA ARG A 595 18.39 6.09 8.98
C ARG A 595 17.33 6.38 10.04
N ALA A 596 17.49 7.44 10.83
CA ALA A 596 16.50 7.85 11.83
C ALA A 596 15.10 8.07 11.21
N VAL A 597 14.99 8.81 10.11
CA VAL A 597 13.71 9.04 9.42
C VAL A 597 13.16 7.75 8.79
N ALA A 598 14.04 6.89 8.27
CA ALA A 598 13.63 5.58 7.76
C ALA A 598 13.03 4.68 8.86
N ASP A 599 13.65 4.66 10.05
CA ASP A 599 13.15 3.90 11.20
C ASP A 599 11.81 4.46 11.70
N GLU A 600 11.62 5.78 11.71
CA GLU A 600 10.33 6.41 12.03
C GLU A 600 9.23 6.03 11.05
N LEU A 601 9.50 6.11 9.74
CA LEU A 601 8.53 5.68 8.73
C LEU A 601 8.20 4.20 8.88
N PHE A 602 9.19 3.35 9.12
CA PHE A 602 8.98 1.92 9.31
C PHE A 602 8.07 1.64 10.52
N GLY A 603 8.31 2.32 11.65
CA GLY A 603 7.45 2.21 12.83
C GLY A 603 6.01 2.67 12.56
N ILE A 604 5.81 3.72 11.75
CA ILE A 604 4.48 4.13 11.30
C ILE A 604 3.80 3.04 10.48
N LEU A 605 4.51 2.42 9.52
CA LEU A 605 3.96 1.34 8.68
C LEU A 605 3.53 0.13 9.52
N GLU A 606 4.33 -0.26 10.51
CA GLU A 606 4.00 -1.34 11.45
C GLU A 606 2.79 -0.99 12.32
N ALA A 607 2.76 0.22 12.88
CA ALA A 607 1.69 0.65 13.78
C ALA A 607 0.33 0.72 13.07
N ILE A 608 0.29 1.23 11.84
CA ILE A 608 -0.94 1.28 11.05
C ILE A 608 -1.29 -0.06 10.41
N GLU A 609 -0.48 -1.12 10.59
CA GLU A 609 -0.61 -2.39 9.87
C GLU A 609 -0.80 -2.17 8.37
N PHE A 610 0.11 -1.40 7.76
CA PHE A 610 0.03 -1.02 6.37
C PHE A 610 -0.20 -2.29 5.50
N PRO A 611 -1.18 -2.31 4.58
CA PRO A 611 -1.68 -3.58 4.04
C PRO A 611 -0.92 -4.05 2.79
N ARG A 612 0.20 -3.40 2.44
CA ARG A 612 1.00 -3.69 1.25
C ARG A 612 2.48 -3.73 1.58
N ARG A 613 3.25 -4.44 0.76
CA ARG A 613 4.72 -4.42 0.84
C ARG A 613 5.24 -3.01 0.56
N MET A 614 6.22 -2.54 1.34
CA MET A 614 6.85 -1.23 1.15
C MET A 614 8.35 -1.32 1.34
N LYS A 615 9.12 -0.84 0.34
CA LYS A 615 10.58 -0.75 0.42
C LYS A 615 10.96 0.52 1.16
N VAL A 616 11.86 0.47 2.14
CA VAL A 616 12.31 1.63 2.91
C VAL A 616 13.83 1.69 2.88
N GLY A 617 14.37 2.75 2.28
CA GLY A 617 15.80 2.99 2.12
C GLY A 617 16.21 4.29 2.80
N TYR A 618 17.51 4.50 2.94
CA TYR A 618 18.04 5.81 3.30
C TYR A 618 19.35 6.09 2.55
N TRP A 619 19.71 7.36 2.45
CA TRP A 619 21.03 7.81 2.02
C TRP A 619 21.43 9.02 2.83
N HIS A 620 22.73 9.32 2.89
CA HIS A 620 23.22 10.49 3.60
C HIS A 620 23.44 11.66 2.64
N LEU A 621 23.21 12.88 3.13
CA LEU A 621 23.48 14.10 2.37
C LEU A 621 24.99 14.43 2.37
N GLY A 622 25.46 15.00 1.25
CA GLY A 622 26.84 15.47 1.10
C GLY A 622 27.12 16.80 1.79
N ALA A 623 28.39 17.10 2.06
CA ALA A 623 28.79 18.32 2.80
C ALA A 623 30.11 18.97 2.33
N ASN A 624 30.32 19.13 1.02
CA ASN A 624 31.50 19.84 0.51
C ASN A 624 31.23 21.33 0.21
N PHE A 625 32.15 22.20 0.65
CA PHE A 625 32.27 23.59 0.19
C PHE A 625 33.14 23.61 -1.08
N SER A 626 32.92 24.57 -1.97
CA SER A 626 33.69 24.68 -3.22
C SER A 626 35.20 24.75 -2.92
N ASN A 627 35.99 23.92 -3.62
CA ASN A 627 37.44 23.67 -3.44
C ASN A 627 38.37 24.92 -3.49
N GLY A 628 37.82 26.13 -3.55
CA GLY A 628 38.54 27.40 -3.67
C GLY A 628 38.60 28.25 -2.39
N VAL A 629 37.91 27.88 -1.30
CA VAL A 629 38.08 28.60 -0.02
C VAL A 629 39.45 28.23 0.54
N LYS A 630 40.47 28.99 0.12
CA LYS A 630 41.78 28.98 0.79
C LYS A 630 41.51 29.29 2.26
N ILE A 631 41.65 28.28 3.12
CA ILE A 631 41.76 28.47 4.55
C ILE A 631 42.99 29.37 4.74
N SER A 632 42.78 30.69 4.80
CA SER A 632 43.88 31.59 5.08
C SER A 632 44.30 31.25 6.50
N ALA A 633 45.50 30.69 6.66
CA ALA A 633 46.10 30.42 7.95
C ALA A 633 46.33 31.71 8.80
N SER A 634 45.88 32.87 8.31
CA SER A 634 46.22 34.21 8.80
C SER A 634 45.08 34.96 9.49
N ALA A 635 44.00 34.31 9.93
CA ALA A 635 42.94 34.98 10.68
C ALA A 635 42.53 34.24 11.97
N ARG A 636 43.46 33.59 12.68
CA ARG A 636 43.23 33.34 14.11
C ARG A 636 43.23 34.70 14.81
N ARG A 637 42.04 35.23 15.13
CA ARG A 637 41.92 36.24 16.18
C ARG A 637 42.68 35.71 17.41
N PRO A 638 43.43 36.54 18.15
CA PRO A 638 43.90 36.17 19.46
C PRO A 638 42.66 35.77 20.29
N ALA A 639 42.55 34.49 20.64
CA ALA A 639 41.41 33.96 21.38
C ALA A 639 41.38 34.62 22.75
N GLN A 640 40.41 35.51 22.98
CA GLN A 640 40.07 35.97 24.32
C GLN A 640 38.85 35.22 24.87
N ASN A 641 37.87 34.87 24.01
CA ASN A 641 36.62 34.23 24.39
C ASN A 641 36.32 33.00 23.50
N ARG A 642 35.58 32.01 24.02
CA ARG A 642 35.12 30.84 23.25
C ARG A 642 33.89 31.15 22.40
N SER A 643 33.89 30.79 21.13
CA SER A 643 32.82 31.10 20.17
C SER A 643 32.04 29.85 19.73
N TYR A 644 30.73 29.88 19.90
CA TYR A 644 29.80 28.82 19.49
C TYR A 644 28.93 29.27 18.32
N LEU A 645 28.88 28.44 17.28
CA LEU A 645 28.18 28.76 16.03
C LEU A 645 26.87 27.96 15.90
N MET A 646 25.76 28.64 15.64
CA MET A 646 24.49 28.05 15.21
C MET A 646 24.23 28.42 13.75
N VAL A 647 23.87 27.45 12.90
CA VAL A 647 23.59 27.68 11.48
C VAL A 647 22.22 27.10 11.11
N GLY A 648 21.39 27.90 10.44
CA GLY A 648 20.10 27.50 9.89
C GLY A 648 19.04 28.58 10.03
N THR A 649 17.96 28.48 9.25
CA THR A 649 16.78 29.34 9.41
C THR A 649 16.25 29.23 10.84
N MET A 650 15.96 30.37 11.48
CA MET A 650 15.39 30.36 12.82
C MET A 650 13.94 29.90 12.75
N GLU A 651 13.66 28.77 13.37
CA GLU A 651 12.34 28.12 13.45
C GLU A 651 12.14 27.57 14.88
N PRO A 652 10.91 27.42 15.38
CA PRO A 652 10.66 26.95 16.76
C PRO A 652 11.35 25.61 17.07
N ARG A 653 11.31 24.66 16.13
CA ARG A 653 11.94 23.34 16.26
C ARG A 653 13.47 23.39 16.37
N LYS A 654 14.13 24.46 15.95
CA LYS A 654 15.60 24.58 15.98
C LYS A 654 16.14 24.95 17.35
N GLY A 655 15.26 25.28 18.30
CA GLY A 655 15.61 25.49 19.71
C GLY A 655 16.57 26.65 19.96
N HIS A 656 16.52 27.71 19.14
CA HIS A 656 17.31 28.92 19.37
C HIS A 656 17.01 29.56 20.74
N THR A 657 15.77 29.47 21.22
CA THR A 657 15.39 29.92 22.57
C THR A 657 16.19 29.18 23.66
N VAL A 658 16.36 27.86 23.53
CA VAL A 658 17.13 27.03 24.48
C VAL A 658 18.59 27.49 24.53
N ALA A 659 19.18 27.83 23.38
CA ALA A 659 20.52 28.37 23.31
C ALA A 659 20.62 29.74 24.00
N ILE A 660 19.69 30.66 23.72
CA ILE A 660 19.68 31.98 24.35
C ILE A 660 19.50 31.88 25.87
N ASP A 661 18.58 31.04 26.35
CA ASP A 661 18.35 30.82 27.79
C ASP A 661 19.61 30.28 28.48
N ALA A 662 20.31 29.33 27.85
CA ALA A 662 21.55 28.77 28.37
C ALA A 662 22.68 29.83 28.43
N PHE A 663 22.83 30.64 27.38
CA PHE A 663 23.85 31.69 27.34
C PHE A 663 23.55 32.84 28.29
N GLU A 664 22.27 33.22 28.49
CA GLU A 664 21.87 34.18 29.51
C GLU A 664 22.29 33.72 30.91
N LYS A 665 22.14 32.43 31.21
CA LYS A 665 22.66 31.84 32.45
C LYS A 665 24.18 31.92 32.54
N LEU A 666 24.90 31.53 31.49
CA LEU A 666 26.36 31.60 31.46
C LEU A 666 26.88 33.02 31.65
N TRP A 667 26.29 34.02 30.98
CA TRP A 667 26.69 35.42 31.09
C TRP A 667 26.37 36.00 32.47
N ARG A 668 25.22 35.62 33.06
CA ARG A 668 24.88 35.99 34.45
C ARG A 668 25.89 35.43 35.45
N ASP A 669 26.39 34.23 35.19
CA ASP A 669 27.39 33.55 36.02
C ASP A 669 28.83 34.01 35.72
N GLY A 670 29.00 35.08 34.93
CA GLY A 670 30.29 35.72 34.64
C GLY A 670 31.07 35.10 33.46
N GLY A 671 30.45 34.20 32.70
CA GLY A 671 31.01 33.63 31.46
C GLY A 671 31.27 34.69 30.39
N ASP A 672 32.25 34.45 29.53
CA ASP A 672 32.66 35.32 28.43
C ASP A 672 32.39 34.69 27.05
N GLU A 673 31.69 33.57 26.97
CA GLU A 673 31.37 32.87 25.72
C GLU A 673 30.61 33.75 24.72
N GLU A 674 30.96 33.60 23.44
CA GLU A 674 30.27 34.22 22.31
C GLU A 674 29.31 33.22 21.67
N LEU A 675 28.09 33.68 21.35
CA LEU A 675 27.11 32.95 20.56
C LEU A 675 26.92 33.65 19.21
N VAL A 676 27.20 32.93 18.13
CA VAL A 676 27.05 33.40 16.76
C VAL A 676 25.92 32.62 16.09
N ILE A 677 24.85 33.31 15.72
CA ILE A 677 23.69 32.74 15.02
C ILE A 677 23.76 33.15 13.55
N VAL A 678 23.64 32.20 12.64
CA VAL A 678 23.63 32.41 11.20
C VAL A 678 22.33 31.87 10.60
N GLY A 679 21.53 32.75 10.02
CA GLY A 679 20.31 32.37 9.33
C GLY A 679 19.23 33.45 9.35
N LYS A 680 18.30 33.33 8.40
CA LYS A 680 17.15 34.24 8.28
C LYS A 680 16.08 33.88 9.34
N PRO A 681 15.23 34.84 9.74
CA PRO A 681 14.04 34.50 10.52
C PRO A 681 13.06 33.67 9.67
N GLY A 682 12.53 32.58 10.25
CA GLY A 682 11.50 31.73 9.67
C GLY A 682 10.11 32.08 10.20
N TRP A 683 9.27 31.06 10.44
CA TRP A 683 7.92 31.23 11.00
C TRP A 683 7.94 31.27 12.53
N ASN A 684 6.96 31.95 13.14
CA ASN A 684 6.78 32.04 14.59
C ASN A 684 8.04 32.50 15.38
N THR A 685 8.92 33.31 14.78
CA THR A 685 10.17 33.76 15.42
C THR A 685 10.24 35.26 15.70
N LYS A 686 9.12 36.00 15.60
CA LYS A 686 9.11 37.46 15.76
C LYS A 686 9.57 37.88 17.17
N GLU A 687 9.01 37.26 18.20
CA GLU A 687 9.37 37.51 19.60
C GLU A 687 10.84 37.18 19.87
N LEU A 688 11.30 36.00 19.44
CA LEU A 688 12.70 35.61 19.55
C LEU A 688 13.64 36.58 18.81
N SER A 689 13.26 37.03 17.61
CA SER A 689 14.04 38.00 16.85
C SER A 689 14.20 39.31 17.61
N ASN A 690 13.12 39.80 18.22
CA ASN A 690 13.14 40.99 19.06
C ASN A 690 13.98 40.77 20.33
N ARG A 691 13.86 39.61 20.97
CA ARG A 691 14.66 39.23 22.14
C ARG A 691 16.15 39.28 21.82
N ILE A 692 16.57 38.70 20.70
CA ILE A 692 17.98 38.70 20.25
C ILE A 692 18.48 40.14 20.00
N THR A 693 17.73 40.94 19.23
CA THR A 693 18.22 42.28 18.85
C THR A 693 18.22 43.30 19.99
N ASN A 694 17.36 43.11 20.98
CA ASN A 694 17.27 43.99 22.16
C ASN A 694 18.06 43.45 23.36
N HIS A 695 18.74 42.32 23.22
CA HIS A 695 19.51 41.71 24.30
C HIS A 695 20.73 42.58 24.67
N ALA A 696 21.06 42.66 25.96
CA ALA A 696 22.16 43.49 26.47
C ALA A 696 23.54 43.10 25.89
N GLU A 697 23.72 41.81 25.57
CA GLU A 697 24.95 41.27 24.96
C GLU A 697 24.97 41.33 23.42
N TYR A 698 23.91 41.83 22.78
CA TYR A 698 23.85 41.92 21.32
C TYR A 698 24.94 42.84 20.77
N GLY A 699 25.72 42.35 19.81
CA GLY A 699 26.88 43.03 19.24
C GLY A 699 28.16 42.97 20.09
N ARG A 700 28.10 42.43 21.32
CA ARG A 700 29.25 42.20 22.19
C ARG A 700 29.65 40.72 22.23
N ARG A 701 28.73 39.86 22.66
CA ARG A 701 28.91 38.40 22.79
C ARG A 701 27.82 37.63 22.05
N LEU A 702 26.70 38.26 21.74
CA LEU A 702 25.63 37.69 20.92
C LEU A 702 25.66 38.34 19.53
N HIS A 703 25.86 37.52 18.50
CA HIS A 703 25.94 37.98 17.11
C HIS A 703 24.91 37.25 16.27
N TRP A 704 24.17 37.98 15.42
CA TRP A 704 23.21 37.39 14.49
C TRP A 704 23.46 37.86 13.05
N HIS A 705 23.88 36.92 12.19
CA HIS A 705 24.11 37.14 10.77
C HIS A 705 22.94 36.59 9.94
N ARG A 706 22.11 37.48 9.40
CA ARG A 706 20.89 37.07 8.68
C ARG A 706 21.17 36.49 7.29
N ASN A 707 22.13 37.07 6.58
CA ASN A 707 22.52 36.68 5.23
C ASN A 707 24.04 36.59 5.18
N VAL A 708 24.56 35.40 4.93
CA VAL A 708 25.98 35.15 4.64
C VAL A 708 26.08 34.41 3.32
N ASN A 709 27.12 34.71 2.55
CA ASN A 709 27.53 33.87 1.42
C ASN A 709 28.36 32.69 1.92
N ASP A 710 28.62 31.73 1.03
CA ASP A 710 29.38 30.52 1.36
C ASP A 710 30.79 30.84 1.85
N GLU A 711 31.45 31.88 1.33
CA GLU A 711 32.78 32.30 1.80
C GLU A 711 32.73 32.78 3.26
N LYS A 712 31.75 33.61 3.63
CA LYS A 712 31.61 34.09 5.00
C LYS A 712 31.14 32.97 5.93
N LEU A 713 30.28 32.07 5.47
CA LEU A 713 29.86 30.91 6.25
C LEU A 713 31.06 30.00 6.56
N ALA A 714 31.91 29.73 5.57
CA ALA A 714 33.15 28.96 5.76
C ALA A 714 34.13 29.66 6.72
N GLU A 715 34.23 30.99 6.67
CA GLU A 715 35.01 31.78 7.63
C GLU A 715 34.46 31.63 9.05
N LEU A 716 33.14 31.71 9.23
CA LEU A 716 32.49 31.55 10.54
C LEU A 716 32.67 30.15 11.09
N TYR A 717 32.49 29.11 10.27
CA TYR A 717 32.81 27.74 10.66
C TYR A 717 34.27 27.61 11.06
N SER A 718 35.20 28.15 10.28
CA SER A 718 36.64 28.06 10.57
C SER A 718 37.03 28.74 11.88
N ASN A 719 36.36 29.83 12.25
CA ASN A 719 36.65 30.62 13.44
C ASN A 719 35.92 30.16 14.70
N ALA A 720 34.87 29.34 14.59
CA ALA A 720 34.15 28.82 15.75
C ALA A 720 34.98 27.78 16.53
N ASP A 721 34.80 27.73 17.85
CA ASP A 721 35.36 26.70 18.71
C ASP A 721 34.52 25.41 18.70
N ALA A 722 33.20 25.55 18.54
CA ALA A 722 32.28 24.43 18.35
C ALA A 722 31.01 24.85 17.60
N LEU A 723 30.38 23.90 16.91
CA LEU A 723 29.00 24.04 16.44
C LEU A 723 28.04 23.74 17.59
N LEU A 724 27.01 24.55 17.73
CA LEU A 724 25.88 24.33 18.62
C LEU A 724 24.62 24.02 17.80
N ALA A 725 23.98 22.88 18.05
CA ALA A 725 22.75 22.45 17.38
C ALA A 725 21.69 22.01 18.41
N THR A 726 20.79 22.91 18.79
CA THR A 726 19.84 22.76 19.91
C THR A 726 18.42 22.33 19.49
N SER A 727 18.31 21.59 18.39
CA SER A 727 17.01 21.27 17.79
C SER A 727 16.18 20.31 18.65
N PHE A 728 14.86 20.49 18.64
CA PHE A 728 13.88 19.52 19.10
C PHE A 728 13.68 18.39 18.09
N ALA A 729 13.75 18.71 16.80
CA ALA A 729 13.57 17.74 15.72
C ALA A 729 14.24 18.20 14.41
N GLU A 730 14.85 17.24 13.71
CA GLU A 730 15.53 17.42 12.42
C GLU A 730 15.37 16.16 11.56
N GLY A 731 15.39 16.33 10.24
CA GLY A 731 15.49 15.20 9.30
C GLY A 731 16.91 14.69 9.07
N PHE A 732 17.91 15.54 9.28
CA PHE A 732 19.33 15.21 9.04
C PHE A 732 20.32 15.99 9.92
N GLY A 733 20.37 17.32 9.76
CA GLY A 733 21.37 18.16 10.42
C GLY A 733 22.56 18.53 9.53
N LEU A 734 22.29 19.14 8.37
CA LEU A 734 23.32 19.68 7.47
C LEU A 734 24.42 20.50 8.18
N PRO A 735 24.11 21.40 9.14
CA PRO A 735 25.13 22.13 9.88
C PRO A 735 26.15 21.25 10.61
N ILE A 736 25.73 20.08 11.10
CA ILE A 736 26.61 19.14 11.82
C ILE A 736 27.63 18.56 10.87
N VAL A 737 27.21 18.09 9.70
CA VAL A 737 28.13 17.50 8.71
C VAL A 737 29.03 18.56 8.08
N GLU A 738 28.56 19.80 7.95
CA GLU A 738 29.40 20.96 7.60
C GLU A 738 30.44 21.25 8.69
N ALA A 739 30.08 21.27 9.97
CA ALA A 739 31.04 21.45 11.06
C ALA A 739 32.11 20.35 11.11
N ARG A 740 31.74 19.10 10.81
CA ARG A 740 32.67 17.98 10.66
C ARG A 740 33.69 18.19 9.54
N HIS A 741 33.26 18.79 8.43
CA HIS A 741 34.16 19.14 7.32
C HIS A 741 35.25 20.12 7.77
N PHE A 742 34.92 21.05 8.68
CA PHE A 742 35.88 21.99 9.29
C PHE A 742 36.60 21.44 10.53
N GLY A 743 36.40 20.16 10.88
CA GLY A 743 37.00 19.53 12.07
C GLY A 743 36.52 20.15 13.39
N LYS A 744 35.32 20.75 13.41
CA LYS A 744 34.79 21.42 14.60
C LYS A 744 34.08 20.45 15.54
N PRO A 745 34.37 20.52 16.85
CA PRO A 745 33.55 19.86 17.86
C PRO A 745 32.07 20.28 17.78
N ILE A 746 31.18 19.40 18.22
CA ILE A 746 29.73 19.59 18.14
C ILE A 746 29.13 19.48 19.55
N VAL A 747 28.24 20.39 19.89
CA VAL A 747 27.37 20.33 21.06
C VAL A 747 25.94 20.30 20.56
N THR A 748 25.18 19.26 20.91
CA THR A 748 23.89 19.05 20.28
C THR A 748 22.84 18.39 21.16
N SER A 749 21.57 18.66 20.88
CA SER A 749 20.46 17.98 21.55
C SER A 749 20.52 16.47 21.32
N ASP A 750 20.08 15.69 22.31
CA ASP A 750 20.03 14.23 22.21
C ASP A 750 18.82 13.75 21.39
N ILE A 751 18.93 13.80 20.06
CA ILE A 751 17.93 13.27 19.11
C ILE A 751 18.53 12.18 18.20
N PRO A 752 17.73 11.20 17.73
CA PRO A 752 18.23 10.05 16.99
C PRO A 752 19.11 10.40 15.78
N VAL A 753 18.67 11.36 14.95
CA VAL A 753 19.42 11.74 13.76
C VAL A 753 20.75 12.41 14.06
N PHE A 754 20.84 13.16 15.17
CA PHE A 754 22.11 13.78 15.58
C PHE A 754 23.09 12.74 16.11
N ARG A 755 22.62 11.68 16.78
CA ARG A 755 23.48 10.53 17.11
C ARG A 755 24.04 9.86 15.86
N GLU A 756 23.23 9.75 14.81
CA GLU A 756 23.64 9.22 13.50
C GLU A 756 24.69 10.11 12.81
N VAL A 757 24.41 11.39 12.59
CA VAL A 757 25.31 12.26 11.82
C VAL A 757 26.55 12.73 12.58
N THR A 758 26.62 12.51 13.91
CA THR A 758 27.81 12.79 14.73
C THR A 758 28.67 11.56 15.00
N GLU A 759 28.30 10.38 14.47
CA GLU A 759 29.09 9.16 14.65
C GLU A 759 30.54 9.36 14.18
N GLY A 760 31.49 9.07 15.08
CA GLY A 760 32.92 9.28 14.86
C GLY A 760 33.42 10.73 15.04
N ALA A 761 32.56 11.70 15.33
CA ALA A 761 32.94 13.09 15.57
C ALA A 761 33.14 13.41 17.07
N ALA A 762 33.89 14.47 17.38
CA ALA A 762 33.99 15.02 18.73
C ALA A 762 32.67 15.71 19.11
N CYS A 763 31.78 15.00 19.81
CA CYS A 763 30.42 15.45 20.11
C CYS A 763 30.07 15.35 21.60
N ARG A 764 29.28 16.30 22.10
CA ARG A 764 28.62 16.26 23.41
C ARG A 764 27.11 16.43 23.26
N PHE A 765 26.35 15.57 23.93
CA PHE A 765 24.89 15.60 23.93
C PHE A 765 24.35 16.25 25.20
N PHE A 766 23.22 16.93 25.07
CA PHE A 766 22.44 17.41 26.21
C PHE A 766 20.95 17.10 26.02
N GLU A 767 20.18 17.12 27.10
CA GLU A 767 18.75 16.83 27.10
C GLU A 767 17.96 17.81 26.21
N VAL A 768 17.10 17.28 25.34
CA VAL A 768 16.31 18.07 24.39
C VAL A 768 15.45 19.10 25.12
N GLY A 769 15.56 20.37 24.71
CA GLY A 769 14.78 21.47 25.30
C GLY A 769 15.32 22.02 26.63
N SER A 770 16.34 21.39 27.24
CA SER A 770 16.87 21.80 28.55
C SER A 770 18.01 22.80 28.41
N ALA A 771 17.72 24.09 28.65
CA ALA A 771 18.72 25.15 28.69
C ALA A 771 19.74 24.94 29.83
N ASP A 772 19.30 24.36 30.95
CA ASP A 772 20.17 24.01 32.07
C ASP A 772 21.16 22.91 31.72
N ALA A 773 20.71 21.84 31.05
CA ALA A 773 21.59 20.77 30.60
C ALA A 773 22.61 21.31 29.59
N LEU A 774 22.17 22.17 28.65
CA LEU A 774 23.08 22.82 27.71
C LEU A 774 24.12 23.69 28.42
N ALA A 775 23.71 24.55 29.35
CA ALA A 775 24.64 25.40 30.09
C ALA A 775 25.68 24.57 30.86
N ASN A 776 25.27 23.47 31.50
CA ASN A 776 26.17 22.56 32.20
C ASN A 776 27.20 21.93 31.25
N VAL A 777 26.76 21.43 30.09
CA VAL A 777 27.67 20.86 29.07
C VAL A 777 28.66 21.90 28.57
N LEU A 778 28.23 23.15 28.34
CA LEU A 778 29.11 24.23 27.92
C LEU A 778 30.16 24.57 28.99
N VAL A 779 29.79 24.54 30.29
CA VAL A 779 30.72 24.70 31.41
C VAL A 779 31.72 23.55 31.48
N GLU A 780 31.28 22.30 31.33
CA GLU A 780 32.16 21.13 31.34
C GLU A 780 33.22 21.20 30.23
N ILE A 781 32.79 21.59 29.03
CA ILE A 781 33.66 21.74 27.87
C ILE A 781 34.73 22.83 28.10
N ARG A 782 34.55 23.79 29.03
CA ARG A 782 35.60 24.75 29.44
C ARG A 782 36.90 24.05 29.84
N GLN A 783 36.82 22.85 30.39
CA GLN A 783 37.99 22.07 30.81
C GLN A 783 38.59 21.20 29.69
N GLY A 784 37.98 21.22 28.50
CA GLY A 784 38.34 20.45 27.31
C GLY A 784 37.23 19.49 26.90
N PHE A 785 37.18 19.13 25.61
CA PHE A 785 36.13 18.23 25.09
C PHE A 785 36.25 16.78 25.59
N GLY A 786 37.38 16.37 26.17
CA GLY A 786 37.60 15.09 26.89
C GLY A 786 37.18 13.81 26.15
N GLY A 787 38.10 13.13 25.45
CA GLY A 787 37.90 11.80 24.84
C GLY A 787 38.49 11.66 23.43
N ASN A 788 38.78 10.42 22.99
CA ASN A 788 39.50 9.99 21.78
C ASN A 788 38.86 10.34 20.40
N GLY A 789 37.93 11.31 20.35
CA GLY A 789 37.37 11.79 19.08
C GLY A 789 38.43 12.59 18.31
N HIS A 790 38.75 12.17 17.09
CA HIS A 790 39.74 12.86 16.27
C HIS A 790 39.15 14.20 15.81
N SER A 791 39.77 15.32 16.16
CA SER A 791 39.43 16.66 15.62
C SER A 791 39.97 16.89 14.21
N SER A 792 40.26 15.81 13.48
CA SER A 792 40.66 15.84 12.08
C SER A 792 39.45 16.18 11.22
N PRO A 793 39.61 16.86 10.07
CA PRO A 793 38.56 16.93 9.06
C PRO A 793 38.02 15.53 8.79
N SER A 794 36.71 15.34 8.98
CA SER A 794 36.06 14.03 8.83
C SER A 794 36.01 13.62 7.36
N ASP A 795 36.15 12.32 7.08
CA ASP A 795 35.86 11.69 5.77
C ASP A 795 34.34 11.62 5.47
N TRP A 796 33.57 12.67 5.83
CA TRP A 796 32.15 12.71 5.50
C TRP A 796 31.97 12.77 3.98
N ILE A 797 30.89 12.16 3.48
CA ILE A 797 30.67 12.04 2.05
C ILE A 797 30.43 13.40 1.38
N ASN A 798 30.90 13.54 0.15
CA ASN A 798 30.57 14.68 -0.71
C ASN A 798 29.26 14.45 -1.48
N TRP A 799 28.79 15.45 -2.22
CA TRP A 799 27.54 15.34 -2.99
C TRP A 799 27.60 14.28 -4.11
N ASP A 800 28.75 14.04 -4.73
CA ASP A 800 28.92 12.99 -5.75
C ASP A 800 28.75 11.58 -5.14
N GLN A 801 29.31 11.36 -3.95
CA GLN A 801 29.16 10.11 -3.19
C GLN A 801 27.72 9.95 -2.69
N SER A 802 27.11 11.02 -2.18
CA SER A 802 25.70 11.05 -1.76
C SER A 802 24.75 10.67 -2.91
N ALA A 803 24.94 11.27 -4.09
CA ALA A 803 24.22 10.93 -5.31
C ALA A 803 24.44 9.47 -5.75
N ALA A 804 25.66 8.94 -5.61
CA ALA A 804 25.95 7.52 -5.84
C ALA A 804 25.12 6.61 -4.93
N GLN A 805 25.11 6.92 -3.64
CA GLN A 805 24.39 6.15 -2.64
C GLN A 805 22.89 6.14 -2.95
N LEU A 806 22.29 7.31 -3.19
CA LEU A 806 20.87 7.43 -3.53
C LEU A 806 20.51 6.63 -4.79
N ARG A 807 21.29 6.76 -5.86
CA ARG A 807 21.07 5.98 -7.10
C ARG A 807 21.18 4.48 -6.82
N ASN A 808 22.16 4.04 -6.02
CA ASN A 808 22.34 2.63 -5.68
C ASN A 808 21.16 2.07 -4.86
N VAL A 809 20.56 2.87 -3.98
CA VAL A 809 19.34 2.47 -3.26
C VAL A 809 18.18 2.27 -4.23
N VAL A 810 17.93 3.24 -5.12
CA VAL A 810 16.73 3.25 -5.97
C VAL A 810 16.83 2.29 -7.17
N MET A 811 18.01 2.17 -7.78
CA MET A 811 18.23 1.32 -8.97
C MET A 811 18.93 -0.01 -8.65
N GLY A 812 19.75 -0.07 -7.59
CA GLY A 812 20.50 -1.27 -7.22
C GLY A 812 19.76 -2.21 -6.29
N ASP A 813 18.48 -1.94 -5.99
CA ASP A 813 17.64 -2.65 -5.02
C ASP A 813 18.25 -2.77 -3.61
N ASN A 814 19.13 -1.83 -3.24
CA ASN A 814 19.85 -1.81 -1.97
C ASN A 814 19.04 -1.09 -0.87
N TRP A 815 17.87 -1.63 -0.54
CA TRP A 815 16.96 -1.07 0.47
C TRP A 815 17.40 -1.43 1.89
N TYR A 816 17.16 -0.52 2.84
CA TYR A 816 17.53 -0.72 4.24
C TYR A 816 16.61 -1.72 4.93
N LYS A 817 15.29 -1.58 4.75
CA LYS A 817 14.25 -2.47 5.26
C LYS A 817 13.18 -2.69 4.21
N ILE A 818 12.52 -3.84 4.29
CA ILE A 818 11.32 -4.15 3.51
C ILE A 818 10.23 -4.46 4.53
N TYR A 819 9.17 -3.65 4.52
CA TYR A 819 7.98 -3.92 5.31
C TYR A 819 7.11 -4.94 4.56
N GLU A 820 6.72 -6.01 5.25
CA GLU A 820 5.80 -7.03 4.76
C GLU A 820 4.50 -7.01 5.60
N PRO A 821 3.31 -6.99 4.97
CA PRO A 821 2.05 -6.92 5.69
C PRO A 821 1.78 -8.19 6.50
N ARG A 822 1.25 -8.04 7.73
CA ARG A 822 0.91 -9.17 8.61
C ARG A 822 -0.14 -10.10 8.01
N ASN A 823 -1.15 -9.54 7.35
CA ASN A 823 -2.21 -10.28 6.67
C ASN A 823 -2.06 -10.15 5.15
N SER A 824 -1.77 -11.24 4.46
CA SER A 824 -1.55 -11.24 3.01
C SER A 824 -2.88 -11.44 2.25
N ASN A 825 -3.78 -10.47 2.27
CA ASN A 825 -4.87 -10.48 1.29
C ASN A 825 -4.26 -10.21 -0.11
N PRO A 826 -4.40 -11.13 -1.08
CA PRO A 826 -3.79 -10.94 -2.40
C PRO A 826 -4.35 -9.73 -3.15
N PHE A 827 -5.62 -9.38 -2.93
CA PHE A 827 -6.30 -8.30 -3.65
C PHE A 827 -6.72 -7.13 -2.72
N VAL A 828 -5.78 -6.64 -1.91
CA VAL A 828 -5.97 -5.44 -1.07
C VAL A 828 -6.37 -4.25 -1.95
N ALA A 829 -7.39 -3.51 -1.52
CA ALA A 829 -7.79 -2.29 -2.19
C ALA A 829 -6.69 -1.23 -2.08
N LEU A 830 -6.34 -0.57 -3.19
CA LEU A 830 -5.24 0.40 -3.18
C LEU A 830 -5.46 1.56 -2.21
N ASN A 831 -6.70 1.98 -1.99
CA ASN A 831 -7.06 3.05 -1.05
C ASN A 831 -7.01 2.65 0.43
N ASP A 832 -6.73 1.38 0.74
CA ASP A 832 -6.53 0.91 2.11
C ASP A 832 -5.14 1.34 2.61
N LEU A 833 -5.08 2.07 3.72
CA LEU A 833 -3.84 2.49 4.37
C LEU A 833 -3.63 1.78 5.73
N GLY A 834 -4.49 0.81 6.06
CA GLY A 834 -4.53 0.17 7.37
C GLY A 834 -5.22 1.03 8.43
N HIS A 835 -4.78 0.88 9.67
CA HIS A 835 -5.36 1.47 10.88
C HIS A 835 -4.99 2.94 11.08
N ILE A 836 -5.48 3.80 10.19
CA ILE A 836 -5.31 5.27 10.28
C ILE A 836 -6.51 6.00 10.92
N SER A 837 -7.54 5.26 11.32
CA SER A 837 -8.79 5.80 11.90
C SER A 837 -9.29 4.95 13.05
N MET A 838 -9.95 5.58 14.02
CA MET A 838 -10.51 4.94 15.20
C MET A 838 -11.99 4.57 14.99
N SER A 839 -12.28 3.27 15.04
CA SER A 839 -13.63 2.71 14.93
C SER A 839 -14.21 2.25 16.27
N LYS A 840 -13.37 2.10 17.30
CA LYS A 840 -13.74 1.67 18.65
C LYS A 840 -13.22 2.65 19.71
N PRO A 841 -13.92 2.80 20.85
CA PRO A 841 -13.43 3.62 21.94
C PRO A 841 -12.20 2.99 22.59
N VAL A 842 -11.35 3.83 23.19
CA VAL A 842 -10.16 3.37 23.92
C VAL A 842 -10.61 2.82 25.28
N SER A 843 -10.31 1.54 25.55
CA SER A 843 -10.63 0.93 26.85
C SER A 843 -9.76 1.54 27.95
N ILE A 844 -10.16 1.42 29.22
CA ILE A 844 -9.45 2.07 30.34
C ILE A 844 -7.96 1.66 30.39
N ASP A 845 -7.67 0.37 30.14
CA ASP A 845 -6.31 -0.18 30.17
C ASP A 845 -5.45 0.30 28.98
N GLU A 846 -6.07 0.91 27.95
CA GLU A 846 -5.40 1.43 26.75
C GLU A 846 -5.24 2.96 26.78
N ARG A 847 -5.48 3.61 27.94
CA ARG A 847 -5.39 5.07 28.13
C ARG A 847 -4.08 5.52 28.77
N GLU A 848 -3.05 4.69 28.79
CA GLU A 848 -1.77 5.05 29.40
C GLU A 848 -1.02 6.09 28.54
N TYR A 849 -0.71 7.25 29.13
CA TYR A 849 0.09 8.31 28.51
C TYR A 849 0.77 9.21 29.53
N GLN A 850 1.78 9.93 29.07
CA GLN A 850 2.41 11.02 29.82
C GLN A 850 2.23 12.34 29.06
N MET A 851 1.88 13.40 29.78
CA MET A 851 1.72 14.74 29.20
C MET A 851 2.55 15.77 29.96
N GLU A 852 3.26 16.61 29.23
CA GLU A 852 4.12 17.65 29.78
C GLU A 852 3.92 18.99 29.06
N PHE A 853 4.00 20.07 29.81
CA PHE A 853 4.06 21.43 29.26
C PHE A 853 5.47 21.71 28.72
N VAL A 854 5.57 22.24 27.50
CA VAL A 854 6.85 22.51 26.83
C VAL A 854 7.14 24.01 26.77
N SER A 855 6.20 24.81 26.29
CA SER A 855 6.40 26.26 26.12
C SER A 855 5.09 27.03 25.90
N GLY A 856 5.13 28.33 26.15
CA GLY A 856 4.01 29.26 25.99
C GLY A 856 3.58 29.86 27.33
N PRO A 857 2.41 30.53 27.40
CA PRO A 857 1.58 30.96 26.28
C PRO A 857 2.29 32.02 25.42
N THR A 858 2.49 31.74 24.13
CA THR A 858 3.07 32.70 23.17
C THR A 858 1.96 33.33 22.35
N LEU A 859 1.99 34.66 22.17
CA LEU A 859 0.98 35.36 21.37
C LEU A 859 1.22 35.15 19.87
N ASP A 860 0.28 34.51 19.19
CA ASP A 860 0.14 34.58 17.74
C ASP A 860 -0.62 35.88 17.40
N GLU A 861 0.13 36.97 17.20
CA GLU A 861 -0.42 38.29 16.85
C GLU A 861 -1.27 38.29 15.58
N VAL A 862 -1.02 37.34 14.66
CA VAL A 862 -1.79 37.23 13.40
C VAL A 862 -3.19 36.69 13.68
N ARG A 863 -3.34 35.86 14.71
CA ARG A 863 -4.61 35.18 15.03
C ARG A 863 -5.33 35.70 16.26
N GLY A 864 -4.67 36.49 17.11
CA GLY A 864 -5.23 36.89 18.40
C GLY A 864 -5.44 35.68 19.32
N GLN A 865 -4.49 34.73 19.30
CA GLN A 865 -4.54 33.51 20.10
C GLN A 865 -3.22 33.30 20.82
N LEU A 866 -3.29 32.64 21.97
CA LEU A 866 -2.16 32.14 22.72
C LEU A 866 -1.90 30.70 22.31
N LEU A 867 -0.64 30.40 22.02
CA LEU A 867 -0.19 29.06 21.67
C LEU A 867 0.52 28.44 22.87
N LEU A 868 0.02 27.29 23.30
CA LEU A 868 0.62 26.44 24.32
C LEU A 868 1.12 25.17 23.64
N THR A 869 2.41 24.86 23.77
CA THR A 869 2.95 23.60 23.26
C THR A 869 2.96 22.57 24.38
N VAL A 870 2.31 21.44 24.14
CA VAL A 870 2.32 20.28 25.03
C VAL A 870 2.93 19.08 24.34
N LYS A 871 3.68 18.28 25.09
CA LYS A 871 4.24 17.00 24.66
C LYS A 871 3.36 15.89 25.22
N VAL A 872 2.90 14.99 24.36
CA VAL A 872 2.10 13.81 24.71
C VAL A 872 2.87 12.55 24.29
N GLU A 873 3.22 11.70 25.24
CA GLU A 873 3.81 10.39 24.98
C GLU A 873 2.73 9.31 25.08
N ASN A 874 2.50 8.57 23.99
CA ASN A 874 1.54 7.46 24.00
C ASN A 874 2.21 6.22 24.62
N GLN A 875 1.84 5.85 25.84
CA GLN A 875 2.41 4.69 26.54
C GLN A 875 1.53 3.44 26.41
N SER A 876 0.36 3.58 25.77
CA SER A 876 -0.54 2.47 25.48
C SER A 876 -0.01 1.57 24.36
N GLN A 877 -0.69 0.45 24.14
CA GLN A 877 -0.41 -0.49 23.05
C GLN A 877 -1.22 -0.21 21.78
N VAL A 878 -2.01 0.88 21.75
CA VAL A 878 -2.92 1.18 20.63
C VAL A 878 -2.53 2.48 19.93
N VAL A 879 -2.76 2.50 18.61
CA VAL A 879 -2.58 3.69 17.79
C VAL A 879 -3.75 4.65 18.01
N TRP A 880 -3.46 5.93 18.28
CA TRP A 880 -4.48 6.97 18.39
C TRP A 880 -4.60 7.79 17.10
N SER A 881 -5.81 8.24 16.78
CA SER A 881 -6.07 9.06 15.61
C SER A 881 -7.25 10.00 15.83
N SER A 882 -7.17 11.21 15.27
CA SER A 882 -8.29 12.16 15.22
C SER A 882 -9.22 11.91 14.02
N ARG A 883 -9.15 10.74 13.37
CA ARG A 883 -10.03 10.32 12.26
C ARG A 883 -10.94 9.18 12.69
N GLY A 884 -12.17 9.17 12.19
CA GLY A 884 -13.16 8.12 12.43
C GLY A 884 -14.21 8.50 13.48
N PRO A 885 -15.25 7.66 13.68
CA PRO A 885 -16.34 7.92 14.61
C PRO A 885 -15.91 7.90 16.09
N MET A 886 -14.75 7.33 16.41
CA MET A 886 -14.20 7.25 17.78
C MET A 886 -12.89 8.05 17.89
N ALA A 887 -12.80 9.18 17.18
CA ALA A 887 -11.62 10.04 17.13
C ALA A 887 -11.19 10.54 18.52
N LEU A 888 -9.87 10.66 18.70
CA LEU A 888 -9.22 11.14 19.91
C LEU A 888 -8.50 12.47 19.63
N TYR A 889 -8.53 13.38 20.61
CA TYR A 889 -7.98 14.74 20.50
C TYR A 889 -7.20 15.12 21.75
N VAL A 890 -6.40 16.19 21.63
CA VAL A 890 -5.89 16.93 22.79
C VAL A 890 -6.81 18.14 22.99
N GLY A 891 -7.52 18.18 24.10
CA GLY A 891 -8.48 19.24 24.41
C GLY A 891 -7.97 20.19 25.48
N CYS A 892 -8.56 21.39 25.53
CA CYS A 892 -8.37 22.29 26.66
C CYS A 892 -9.67 22.81 27.27
N ARG A 893 -9.61 23.23 28.55
CA ARG A 893 -10.63 23.94 29.34
C ARG A 893 -10.04 25.22 29.91
N LEU A 894 -10.84 26.28 29.98
CA LEU A 894 -10.38 27.60 30.45
C LEU A 894 -11.00 27.88 31.81
N LEU A 895 -10.15 28.06 32.83
CA LEU A 895 -10.56 28.19 34.21
C LEU A 895 -10.31 29.61 34.73
N ASN A 896 -11.22 30.12 35.55
CA ASN A 896 -10.96 31.32 36.35
C ASN A 896 -10.13 31.00 37.61
N GLU A 897 -9.82 32.01 38.44
CA GLU A 897 -9.07 31.82 39.70
C GLU A 897 -9.76 30.85 40.68
N GLN A 898 -11.07 30.69 40.59
CA GLN A 898 -11.87 29.81 41.44
C GLN A 898 -11.95 28.37 40.88
N GLY A 899 -11.29 28.08 39.75
CA GLY A 899 -11.33 26.78 39.07
C GLY A 899 -12.62 26.53 38.29
N VAL A 900 -13.45 27.55 38.06
CA VAL A 900 -14.70 27.43 37.30
C VAL A 900 -14.37 27.44 35.81
N ASN A 901 -14.83 26.42 35.08
CA ASN A 901 -14.73 26.37 33.63
C ASN A 901 -15.60 27.46 32.98
N LEU A 902 -14.95 28.36 32.23
CA LEU A 902 -15.55 29.51 31.58
C LEU A 902 -16.09 29.19 30.17
N GLN A 903 -15.71 28.05 29.59
CA GLN A 903 -16.15 27.65 28.25
C GLN A 903 -17.09 26.43 28.27
N LYS A 904 -18.07 26.43 27.36
CA LYS A 904 -19.02 25.32 27.21
C LYS A 904 -18.45 24.18 26.37
N ASP A 905 -17.73 24.52 25.31
CA ASP A 905 -17.14 23.58 24.36
C ASP A 905 -15.62 23.52 24.57
N ASN A 906 -15.03 22.34 24.38
CA ASN A 906 -13.58 22.17 24.44
C ASN A 906 -12.95 22.61 23.11
N SER A 907 -11.87 23.38 23.15
CA SER A 907 -11.02 23.55 21.97
C SER A 907 -10.23 22.26 21.75
N LEU A 908 -10.26 21.71 20.54
CA LEU A 908 -9.66 20.42 20.22
C LEU A 908 -8.51 20.57 19.22
N ALA A 909 -7.31 20.16 19.62
CA ALA A 909 -6.16 20.00 18.75
C ALA A 909 -6.15 18.58 18.16
N ARG A 910 -5.90 18.49 16.84
CA ARG A 910 -5.95 17.24 16.08
C ARG A 910 -4.56 16.59 15.97
N ILE A 911 -4.53 15.27 16.14
CA ILE A 911 -3.40 14.42 15.75
C ILE A 911 -3.31 14.47 14.21
N PRO A 912 -2.18 14.90 13.60
CA PRO A 912 -2.09 15.10 12.16
C PRO A 912 -2.37 13.84 11.33
N PHE A 913 -1.72 12.72 11.68
CA PHE A 913 -1.88 11.44 10.99
C PHE A 913 -2.32 10.33 11.95
N VAL A 914 -1.37 9.79 12.73
CA VAL A 914 -1.59 8.84 13.82
C VAL A 914 -0.59 9.12 14.94
N HIS A 915 -0.91 8.76 16.18
CA HIS A 915 0.00 8.80 17.32
C HIS A 915 0.28 7.37 17.79
N ILE A 916 1.47 6.87 17.48
CA ILE A 916 1.81 5.45 17.64
C ILE A 916 2.34 5.15 19.05
N PRO A 917 2.20 3.91 19.55
CA PRO A 917 2.79 3.49 20.82
C PRO A 917 4.28 3.83 20.97
N GLY A 918 4.65 4.36 22.14
CA GLY A 918 6.01 4.77 22.51
C GLY A 918 6.48 6.11 21.92
N ASP A 919 5.71 6.73 21.02
CA ASP A 919 6.13 7.97 20.35
C ASP A 919 5.72 9.22 21.13
N LYS A 920 6.35 10.36 20.79
CA LYS A 920 6.13 11.68 21.41
C LYS A 920 5.53 12.66 20.39
N LEU A 921 4.38 13.21 20.73
CA LEU A 921 3.67 14.21 19.92
C LEU A 921 3.75 15.59 20.57
N TYR A 922 4.31 16.57 19.87
CA TYR A 922 4.34 17.98 20.29
C TYR A 922 3.24 18.75 19.57
N ILE A 923 2.16 19.03 20.29
CA ILE A 923 0.93 19.61 19.73
C ILE A 923 0.63 20.98 20.32
N ALA A 924 0.15 21.89 19.48
CA ALA A 924 -0.24 23.23 19.89
C ALA A 924 -1.69 23.22 20.33
N VAL A 925 -1.92 23.72 21.54
CA VAL A 925 -3.24 24.05 22.08
C VAL A 925 -3.45 25.55 21.86
N GLU A 926 -4.46 25.90 21.08
CA GLU A 926 -4.80 27.28 20.74
C GLU A 926 -5.85 27.83 21.72
N VAL A 927 -5.53 28.96 22.36
CA VAL A 927 -6.40 29.62 23.34
C VAL A 927 -6.68 31.06 22.90
N PRO A 928 -7.92 31.42 22.53
CA PRO A 928 -8.25 32.79 22.14
C PRO A 928 -7.94 33.81 23.25
N THR A 929 -7.32 34.95 22.89
CA THR A 929 -6.89 35.96 23.88
C THR A 929 -8.06 36.62 24.62
N GLU A 930 -9.25 36.67 24.00
CA GLU A 930 -10.47 37.20 24.61
C GLU A 930 -10.84 36.50 25.94
N TRP A 931 -10.40 35.26 26.14
CA TRP A 931 -10.69 34.54 27.38
C TRP A 931 -9.91 35.07 28.58
N ARG A 932 -8.71 35.63 28.37
CA ARG A 932 -8.01 36.37 29.43
C ARG A 932 -8.83 37.59 29.87
N GLU A 933 -9.42 38.31 28.93
CA GLU A 933 -10.28 39.48 29.21
C GLU A 933 -11.56 39.08 29.98
N ARG A 934 -12.04 37.85 29.77
CA ARG A 934 -13.19 37.26 30.48
C ARG A 934 -12.83 36.60 31.81
N GLY A 935 -11.61 36.78 32.31
CA GLY A 935 -11.17 36.31 33.63
C GLY A 935 -10.61 34.89 33.65
N ALA A 936 -10.25 34.31 32.50
CA ALA A 936 -9.50 33.05 32.47
C ALA A 936 -8.07 33.29 32.96
N THR A 937 -7.66 32.53 33.98
CA THR A 937 -6.32 32.59 34.56
C THR A 937 -5.52 31.32 34.35
N HIS A 938 -6.17 30.18 34.07
CA HIS A 938 -5.52 28.90 33.84
C HIS A 938 -6.15 28.15 32.67
N VAL A 939 -5.34 27.30 32.03
CA VAL A 939 -5.78 26.33 31.02
C VAL A 939 -5.56 24.94 31.59
N GLU A 940 -6.62 24.13 31.59
CA GLU A 940 -6.53 22.69 31.82
C GLU A 940 -6.41 21.98 30.46
N VAL A 941 -5.41 21.12 30.29
CA VAL A 941 -5.17 20.36 29.06
C VAL A 941 -5.22 18.86 29.35
N GLY A 942 -5.86 18.11 28.46
CA GLY A 942 -6.05 16.67 28.62
C GLY A 942 -6.40 15.95 27.32
N ILE A 943 -6.41 14.61 27.38
CA ILE A 943 -6.88 13.77 26.28
C ILE A 943 -8.40 13.70 26.29
N VAL A 944 -8.99 13.74 25.09
CA VAL A 944 -10.45 13.76 24.90
C VAL A 944 -10.89 12.72 23.88
N GLN A 945 -11.91 11.95 24.25
CA GLN A 945 -12.70 11.14 23.33
C GLN A 945 -14.18 11.40 23.59
N GLU A 946 -14.75 12.33 22.83
CA GLU A 946 -16.10 12.87 23.05
C GLU A 946 -17.19 11.78 22.97
N SER A 947 -17.01 10.80 22.07
CA SER A 947 -17.98 9.71 21.83
C SER A 947 -18.28 8.84 23.05
N VAL A 948 -17.37 8.82 24.04
CA VAL A 948 -17.52 8.08 25.30
C VAL A 948 -17.39 8.97 26.53
N GLY A 949 -17.40 10.30 26.34
CA GLY A 949 -17.28 11.27 27.43
C GLY A 949 -15.96 11.17 28.20
N TRP A 950 -14.88 10.67 27.56
CA TRP A 950 -13.57 10.63 28.21
C TRP A 950 -12.94 12.01 28.14
N TRP A 951 -12.60 12.53 29.32
CA TRP A 951 -11.78 13.72 29.54
C TRP A 951 -10.88 13.44 30.75
N ASP A 952 -9.58 13.71 30.61
CA ASP A 952 -8.60 13.54 31.69
C ASP A 952 -8.05 14.91 32.14
N ASN A 953 -7.82 15.10 33.44
CA ASN A 953 -7.46 16.38 34.06
C ASN A 953 -5.95 16.42 34.39
N THR A 954 -5.10 16.41 33.37
CA THR A 954 -3.67 16.08 33.57
C THR A 954 -2.76 17.30 33.77
N LEU A 955 -3.03 18.44 33.12
CA LEU A 955 -2.15 19.61 33.15
C LEU A 955 -2.90 20.90 33.42
N HIS A 956 -2.43 21.67 34.42
CA HIS A 956 -2.90 23.02 34.71
C HIS A 956 -1.80 24.03 34.41
N ILE A 957 -2.03 24.89 33.41
CA ILE A 957 -1.04 25.85 32.92
C ILE A 957 -1.54 27.27 33.18
N PRO A 958 -0.76 28.14 33.87
CA PRO A 958 -1.15 29.53 34.06
C PRO A 958 -1.14 30.28 32.73
N LEU A 959 -2.12 31.17 32.56
CA LEU A 959 -2.21 32.06 31.40
C LEU A 959 -1.42 33.36 31.61
N THR A 960 -0.67 33.55 32.70
CA THR A 960 0.04 34.80 33.01
C THR A 960 1.55 34.68 32.88
#